data_AF-A0A7S4SMW5-F1
#
_entry.id   AF-A0A7S4SMW5-F1
#
_cell.length_a   1.000
_cell.length_b   1.000
_cell.length_c   1.000
_cell.angle_alpha   90.00
_cell.angle_beta   90.00
_cell.angle_gamma   90.00
#
_symmetry.space_group_name_H-M   'P 1'
#
loop_
_entity.id
_entity.type
_entity.pdbx_description
1 polymer ?
#
loop_
_entity_poly.entity_id
_entity_poly.type
_entity_poly.pdbx_seq_one_letter_code
_entity_poly.pdbx_strand_id
1 'polypeptide(L)'
;GGAPKREAALPIRPAMRPCAADGSALLGDGPQEEDSTGSESGNLEALVVGGRLRGCLASSRWVALLAAGLALTVLVLAPQPLSGLGLPALAPALEAVGLSSGFSAGAAPPPPCSLTTVGSCRFTGRCDSSRGNTTCRSGRCVCAQGYCANSAGVCLWQGGGAVERPQAAPVLRTALGLHVVSRDMMCEDTPEWTDGWLHCGYEDGGAHPELCPPTPGASWPSTRGWTCQAYREKGWCSGGKGTSSMMGLLRNHPEGNCCACGGGRQIASRRATGELAAVRLLEGRCSRDTGGSCAWTKSCGRFRGPVACVSGKCLCQEGYCSDVAGTCHPKAPPAAPMASLVVRESLGLHREPGQAMCQDTPGWSDGWALCAYEAGGRRSDLCRPFPGLAWPSTAGWTCQAYAEKGWCRGRRVLDGHLGAFFPEQHCCACGGGKIVARGSSAAAVVANATQPKCYRDTGGTCRLLGQCRDFRGEASCESNRCICREGYCAHSDGACYRNFGLIAATVVPVHQQQPSFPERQAFIATGLCISGGGSRSAASALGVLRALHSLGLLPGVDAISAVSGGSWASAVFMFANLTLAELLGSRTDPSRLSLAALAAPPPALGFVATAATTRTALGLKAAGVPLGALWVSTVAKAILEPFGLGSLHMPMAPSSEAVASIRARNPQFREQAFLVPQPGRPRTFIIGGTVEAPDGYRASGDNAVSLQMSPDFSGTPFYPNNMTVSYESSLGPRRPPLKNVLLGGGLVETFAFGGEGPAVQPPNGGAVLLRAPVQVLSLARAVGISSAAFAGAVSQAGLLDSSAGATLSPHGNIWPVTSAQQPGPRQTITYQLGDGASIENTGLLALLQRRVPKIAMVINTDVPLSTDVDFCNVASDYDPSGTVSSALADKFGFPTVSSMSGLFWARNQVFSKSDFLPLLCELGTLRKAGRPLVSRHQLPVQPNAWWGISGGWTVDLLLVLLDRSPAFEAELPAETQAEVEKGTVGRFAHFPHFKTVLQTADLTALHVDQANLLAALMEYAVMENAQHFQDIFR
;
A
#
# COMPACT_ATOMS: atom_id res chain seq x y z
N GLY A 1 -74.85 3.02 -57.45
CA GLY A 1 -76.28 2.85 -57.10
C GLY A 1 -76.40 1.88 -55.92
N GLY A 2 -77.51 1.92 -55.19
CA GLY A 2 -77.79 0.97 -54.09
C GLY A 2 -78.24 -0.41 -54.61
N ALA A 3 -78.12 -1.47 -53.79
CA ALA A 3 -79.18 -1.97 -52.87
C ALA A 3 -80.14 -2.95 -53.61
N PRO A 4 -81.09 -3.70 -52.96
CA PRO A 4 -81.52 -3.83 -51.54
C PRO A 4 -80.57 -4.78 -50.74
N LYS A 5 -80.79 -5.46 -49.60
CA LYS A 5 -81.60 -5.54 -48.32
C LYS A 5 -80.96 -6.75 -47.54
N ARG A 6 -81.05 -7.08 -46.25
CA ARG A 6 -81.52 -6.62 -44.88
C ARG A 6 -81.01 -7.75 -43.91
N GLU A 7 -80.86 -7.70 -42.58
CA GLU A 7 -80.99 -6.75 -41.43
C GLU A 7 -80.29 -7.45 -40.20
N ALA A 8 -80.11 -6.93 -38.97
CA ALA A 8 -80.51 -5.65 -38.36
C ALA A 8 -79.45 -5.01 -37.41
N ALA A 9 -79.29 -5.48 -36.16
CA ALA A 9 -78.76 -4.65 -35.04
C ALA A 9 -78.35 -5.44 -33.76
N LEU A 10 -77.53 -4.96 -32.79
CA LEU A 10 -76.52 -3.86 -32.80
C LEU A 10 -75.31 -4.10 -31.80
N PRO A 11 -75.08 -3.51 -30.57
CA PRO A 11 -73.69 -3.18 -30.11
C PRO A 11 -73.30 -3.38 -28.59
N ILE A 12 -72.11 -2.85 -28.20
CA ILE A 12 -71.67 -2.24 -26.89
C ILE A 12 -70.47 -2.89 -26.12
N ARG A 13 -69.72 -2.00 -25.43
CA ARG A 13 -68.43 -2.11 -24.67
C ARG A 13 -68.54 -2.75 -23.26
N PRO A 14 -67.39 -3.06 -22.62
CA PRO A 14 -66.98 -2.41 -21.35
C PRO A 14 -65.49 -1.94 -21.35
N ALA A 15 -64.91 -1.13 -20.45
CA ALA A 15 -65.21 -0.59 -19.09
C ALA A 15 -64.46 -1.25 -17.90
N MET A 16 -64.35 -0.54 -16.76
CA MET A 16 -63.28 -0.70 -15.72
C MET A 16 -63.66 -1.45 -14.42
N ARG A 17 -62.63 -2.01 -13.73
CA ARG A 17 -62.47 -2.14 -12.24
C ARG A 17 -63.52 -3.03 -11.49
N PRO A 18 -63.49 -3.17 -10.14
CA PRO A 18 -62.40 -3.72 -9.27
C PRO A 18 -62.94 -4.71 -8.19
N CYS A 19 -62.10 -5.20 -7.24
CA CYS A 19 -62.32 -5.30 -5.77
C CYS A 19 -61.34 -6.28 -5.05
N ALA A 20 -61.35 -6.31 -3.71
CA ALA A 20 -60.40 -7.06 -2.84
C ALA A 20 -61.02 -7.46 -1.48
N ALA A 21 -60.28 -8.25 -0.67
CA ALA A 21 -60.60 -8.77 0.70
C ALA A 21 -61.78 -9.78 0.76
N ASP A 22 -61.90 -10.74 1.71
CA ASP A 22 -61.08 -11.21 2.85
C ASP A 22 -61.42 -12.72 3.11
N GLY A 23 -60.96 -13.50 4.11
CA GLY A 23 -60.09 -13.29 5.28
C GLY A 23 -60.25 -14.43 6.34
N SER A 24 -59.42 -14.46 7.40
CA SER A 24 -59.50 -15.36 8.60
C SER A 24 -59.17 -16.86 8.42
N ALA A 25 -58.78 -17.68 9.43
CA ALA A 25 -58.04 -17.48 10.70
C ALA A 25 -57.71 -18.84 11.42
N LEU A 26 -56.63 -18.87 12.26
CA LEU A 26 -56.37 -19.70 13.47
C LEU A 26 -56.05 -21.23 13.44
N LEU A 27 -54.93 -21.59 14.13
CA LEU A 27 -54.58 -22.87 14.85
C LEU A 27 -54.51 -24.18 14.02
N GLY A 28 -53.76 -25.25 14.31
CA GLY A 28 -52.79 -25.68 15.36
C GLY A 28 -52.43 -27.18 15.09
N ASP A 29 -51.40 -27.87 15.60
CA ASP A 29 -50.24 -27.60 16.49
C ASP A 29 -49.11 -28.67 16.23
N GLY A 30 -48.14 -28.90 17.14
CA GLY A 30 -47.01 -29.87 17.00
C GLY A 30 -47.15 -31.20 17.80
N PRO A 31 -46.07 -31.91 18.25
CA PRO A 31 -44.61 -31.67 18.14
C PRO A 31 -43.76 -32.97 17.89
N GLN A 32 -42.49 -33.04 18.40
CA GLN A 32 -41.51 -34.17 18.46
C GLN A 32 -40.71 -34.46 17.15
N GLU A 33 -39.37 -34.70 17.17
CA GLU A 33 -38.54 -35.81 17.73
C GLU A 33 -38.86 -37.17 17.04
N GLU A 34 -37.92 -38.03 16.63
CA GLU A 34 -36.55 -38.30 17.13
C GLU A 34 -35.58 -38.84 16.01
N ASP A 35 -34.50 -39.51 16.44
CA ASP A 35 -33.19 -39.87 15.84
C ASP A 35 -33.10 -40.85 14.62
N SER A 36 -31.86 -41.11 14.17
CA SER A 36 -31.28 -42.39 13.68
C SER A 36 -31.10 -42.75 12.17
N THR A 37 -29.81 -42.90 11.79
CA THR A 37 -29.13 -44.00 11.05
C THR A 37 -29.60 -44.60 9.70
N GLY A 38 -28.60 -44.91 8.84
CA GLY A 38 -28.63 -45.93 7.76
C GLY A 38 -28.88 -45.36 6.35
N SER A 39 -28.02 -45.46 5.32
CA SER A 39 -27.10 -46.48 4.76
C SER A 39 -27.71 -47.29 3.61
N GLU A 40 -26.86 -47.68 2.64
CA GLU A 40 -27.16 -48.52 1.45
C GLU A 40 -28.08 -47.87 0.40
N SER A 41 -27.57 -47.33 -0.73
CA SER A 41 -26.82 -47.91 -1.87
C SER A 41 -27.74 -48.36 -3.02
N GLY A 42 -27.58 -47.73 -4.20
CA GLY A 42 -28.30 -48.08 -5.41
C GLY A 42 -27.55 -47.63 -6.66
N ASN A 43 -26.74 -48.52 -7.23
CA ASN A 43 -26.21 -48.34 -8.58
C ASN A 43 -27.32 -48.62 -9.61
N LEU A 44 -27.45 -47.78 -10.64
CA LEU A 44 -28.07 -48.17 -11.89
C LEU A 44 -27.48 -47.33 -13.04
N GLU A 45 -27.00 -48.01 -14.08
CA GLU A 45 -26.38 -47.36 -15.24
C GLU A 45 -27.44 -46.79 -16.19
N ALA A 46 -27.10 -45.69 -16.87
CA ALA A 46 -28.00 -45.03 -17.80
C ALA A 46 -27.88 -45.60 -19.23
N LEU A 47 -29.01 -45.88 -19.88
CA LEU A 47 -29.08 -46.13 -21.32
C LEU A 47 -29.85 -44.99 -22.02
N VAL A 48 -29.37 -44.55 -23.18
CA VAL A 48 -29.82 -43.32 -23.85
C VAL A 48 -30.65 -43.60 -25.10
N VAL A 49 -31.87 -43.05 -25.16
CA VAL A 49 -32.54 -42.60 -26.41
C VAL A 49 -33.25 -41.28 -26.11
N GLY A 50 -33.19 -40.31 -27.03
CA GLY A 50 -33.65 -38.93 -26.78
C GLY A 50 -35.02 -38.55 -27.36
N GLY A 51 -35.61 -37.49 -26.80
CA GLY A 51 -36.81 -36.80 -27.33
C GLY A 51 -36.60 -35.27 -27.33
N ARG A 52 -37.17 -34.57 -28.31
CA ARG A 52 -37.00 -33.10 -28.46
C ARG A 52 -38.13 -32.32 -27.78
N LEU A 53 -37.77 -31.23 -27.10
CA LEU A 53 -38.63 -30.07 -26.91
C LEU A 53 -37.83 -28.76 -27.13
N ARG A 54 -38.53 -27.69 -27.51
CA ARG A 54 -37.95 -26.35 -27.79
C ARG A 54 -38.64 -25.31 -26.91
N GLY A 55 -37.90 -24.29 -26.49
CA GLY A 55 -38.46 -22.97 -26.23
C GLY A 55 -38.27 -22.40 -24.82
N CYS A 56 -37.11 -21.78 -24.58
CA CYS A 56 -36.99 -20.46 -23.93
C CYS A 56 -35.60 -19.87 -24.23
N LEU A 57 -35.49 -18.55 -24.25
CA LEU A 57 -34.28 -17.81 -24.63
C LEU A 57 -33.37 -17.67 -23.40
N ALA A 58 -32.17 -18.25 -23.41
CA ALA A 58 -30.93 -17.71 -24.03
C ALA A 58 -30.05 -16.91 -23.04
N SER A 59 -29.75 -17.52 -21.89
CA SER A 59 -28.75 -17.03 -20.94
C SER A 59 -27.33 -17.54 -21.27
N SER A 60 -26.35 -16.68 -20.98
CA SER A 60 -25.01 -17.04 -20.46
C SER A 60 -24.30 -18.32 -20.97
N ARG A 61 -24.01 -18.42 -22.27
CA ARG A 61 -23.06 -19.43 -22.83
C ARG A 61 -21.57 -19.18 -22.47
N TRP A 62 -21.28 -18.61 -21.31
CA TRP A 62 -19.95 -18.10 -20.92
C TRP A 62 -18.83 -19.15 -20.82
N VAL A 63 -19.16 -20.44 -20.71
CA VAL A 63 -18.17 -21.54 -20.74
C VAL A 63 -17.62 -21.79 -22.17
N ALA A 64 -18.29 -21.31 -23.21
CA ALA A 64 -17.97 -21.65 -24.61
C ALA A 64 -16.63 -21.10 -25.12
N LEU A 65 -15.92 -20.25 -24.37
CA LEU A 65 -14.55 -19.82 -24.66
C LEU A 65 -13.48 -20.32 -23.67
N LEU A 66 -13.73 -21.48 -23.04
CA LEU A 66 -12.65 -22.47 -22.88
C LEU A 66 -11.96 -22.75 -24.23
N ALA A 67 -12.71 -22.63 -25.34
CA ALA A 67 -12.21 -22.60 -26.71
C ALA A 67 -11.40 -21.33 -27.10
N ALA A 68 -10.87 -20.58 -26.12
CA ALA A 68 -9.71 -19.70 -26.31
C ALA A 68 -8.53 -19.96 -25.35
N GLY A 69 -8.58 -21.04 -24.54
CA GLY A 69 -7.49 -21.50 -23.68
C GLY A 69 -6.31 -22.04 -24.48
N LEU A 70 -5.54 -21.13 -25.10
CA LEU A 70 -4.79 -21.34 -26.34
C LEU A 70 -5.69 -21.68 -27.55
N ALA A 71 -6.56 -20.76 -27.95
CA ALA A 71 -6.89 -20.55 -29.37
C ALA A 71 -6.03 -19.39 -29.92
N LEU A 72 -4.79 -19.62 -30.35
CA LEU A 72 -4.10 -20.91 -30.50
C LEU A 72 -2.80 -20.99 -29.71
N THR A 73 -2.15 -22.14 -29.80
CA THR A 73 -0.70 -22.28 -30.02
C THR A 73 -0.25 -21.51 -31.29
N VAL A 74 -0.58 -20.20 -31.36
CA VAL A 74 -0.37 -19.20 -32.43
C VAL A 74 -0.99 -19.48 -33.82
N LEU A 75 -1.15 -20.74 -34.25
CA LEU A 75 -0.76 -21.20 -35.59
C LEU A 75 0.77 -21.04 -35.74
N VAL A 76 1.59 -22.09 -35.82
CA VAL A 76 1.49 -23.23 -36.73
C VAL A 76 1.20 -22.76 -38.16
N LEU A 77 2.23 -22.19 -38.77
CA LEU A 77 2.34 -21.79 -40.19
C LEU A 77 1.61 -20.47 -40.57
N ALA A 78 2.03 -19.88 -41.69
CA ALA A 78 1.68 -18.54 -42.20
C ALA A 78 1.47 -18.60 -43.73
N PRO A 79 1.25 -17.51 -44.50
CA PRO A 79 0.60 -16.20 -44.28
C PRO A 79 -0.49 -15.87 -45.37
N GLN A 80 -0.86 -14.58 -45.56
CA GLN A 80 -1.52 -13.93 -46.74
C GLN A 80 -3.08 -13.78 -46.76
N PRO A 81 -3.67 -12.77 -47.48
CA PRO A 81 -4.81 -11.96 -46.95
C PRO A 81 -5.89 -11.54 -48.01
N LEU A 82 -6.45 -10.30 -47.89
CA LEU A 82 -7.38 -9.51 -48.75
C LEU A 82 -8.87 -9.57 -48.32
N SER A 83 -9.52 -8.44 -47.94
CA SER A 83 -10.20 -7.37 -48.74
C SER A 83 -11.66 -7.72 -49.15
N GLY A 84 -12.67 -6.83 -49.12
CA GLY A 84 -12.74 -5.39 -48.78
C GLY A 84 -14.20 -4.86 -48.90
N LEU A 85 -14.38 -3.56 -49.26
CA LEU A 85 -15.66 -2.82 -49.50
C LEU A 85 -16.48 -2.39 -48.24
N GLY A 86 -17.19 -1.23 -48.21
CA GLY A 86 -17.06 -0.05 -49.08
C GLY A 86 -18.27 0.92 -49.20
N LEU A 87 -18.43 1.89 -48.27
CA LEU A 87 -19.19 3.17 -48.41
C LEU A 87 -20.72 3.06 -48.73
N PRO A 88 -21.46 4.19 -48.95
CA PRO A 88 -21.59 5.47 -48.22
C PRO A 88 -23.00 5.59 -47.56
N ALA A 89 -23.31 6.38 -46.51
CA ALA A 89 -23.10 7.81 -46.21
C ALA A 89 -23.94 8.80 -47.05
N LEU A 90 -24.96 9.44 -46.44
CA LEU A 90 -25.60 10.68 -46.90
C LEU A 90 -26.36 11.40 -45.75
N ALA A 91 -26.18 12.72 -45.67
CA ALA A 91 -26.92 13.71 -44.88
C ALA A 91 -27.34 14.85 -45.88
N PRO A 92 -27.84 16.06 -45.54
CA PRO A 92 -28.03 16.76 -44.24
C PRO A 92 -29.52 17.25 -44.11
N ALA A 93 -29.96 18.39 -43.51
CA ALA A 93 -29.32 19.60 -42.97
C ALA A 93 -30.28 20.47 -42.12
N LEU A 94 -29.71 21.34 -41.24
CA LEU A 94 -30.16 22.71 -40.85
C LEU A 94 -31.57 22.86 -40.21
N GLU A 95 -31.95 23.90 -39.45
CA GLU A 95 -31.43 25.24 -39.04
C GLU A 95 -31.93 25.46 -37.56
N ALA A 96 -31.22 26.02 -36.57
CA ALA A 96 -30.63 27.38 -36.36
C ALA A 96 -31.50 28.31 -35.45
N VAL A 97 -30.92 29.45 -35.02
CA VAL A 97 -31.43 30.44 -34.03
C VAL A 97 -31.39 29.97 -32.56
N GLY A 98 -30.94 30.75 -31.57
CA GLY A 98 -30.26 32.06 -31.61
C GLY A 98 -30.53 32.94 -30.37
N LEU A 99 -29.62 33.90 -30.11
CA LEU A 99 -29.65 34.94 -29.05
C LEU A 99 -29.43 34.46 -27.59
N SER A 100 -29.05 35.34 -26.64
CA SER A 100 -27.76 36.06 -26.47
C SER A 100 -27.82 37.06 -25.30
N SER A 101 -26.93 36.91 -24.32
CA SER A 101 -26.28 37.96 -23.50
C SER A 101 -27.06 39.11 -22.82
N GLY A 102 -26.85 39.27 -21.49
CA GLY A 102 -27.14 40.48 -20.71
C GLY A 102 -27.70 40.16 -19.30
N PHE A 103 -27.38 40.85 -18.21
CA PHE A 103 -26.44 41.96 -17.98
C PHE A 103 -25.77 41.83 -16.58
N SER A 104 -25.07 42.85 -16.08
CA SER A 104 -24.09 42.74 -14.97
C SER A 104 -24.39 43.57 -13.71
N ALA A 105 -23.64 43.26 -12.64
CA ALA A 105 -23.31 44.05 -11.44
C ALA A 105 -24.36 44.25 -10.32
N GLY A 106 -23.84 44.39 -9.08
CA GLY A 106 -24.60 44.74 -7.86
C GLY A 106 -24.08 44.02 -6.61
N ALA A 107 -23.24 44.69 -5.81
CA ALA A 107 -22.60 44.09 -4.63
C ALA A 107 -23.26 44.49 -3.30
N ALA A 108 -23.07 43.65 -2.26
CA ALA A 108 -23.30 44.01 -0.86
C ALA A 108 -22.05 43.64 -0.02
N PRO A 109 -21.40 44.59 0.67
CA PRO A 109 -20.23 44.30 1.52
C PRO A 109 -20.65 43.78 2.90
N PRO A 110 -19.82 42.97 3.58
CA PRO A 110 -20.03 42.60 4.98
C PRO A 110 -19.87 43.82 5.92
N PRO A 111 -20.51 43.81 7.11
CA PRO A 111 -20.56 44.97 8.00
C PRO A 111 -19.21 45.29 8.68
N PRO A 112 -18.99 46.56 9.08
CA PRO A 112 -17.73 46.99 9.68
C PRO A 112 -17.46 46.37 11.06
N CYS A 113 -16.20 45.97 11.27
CA CYS A 113 -15.67 45.44 12.52
C CYS A 113 -15.85 46.43 13.69
N SER A 114 -16.71 46.10 14.67
CA SER A 114 -16.76 46.83 15.95
C SER A 114 -15.57 46.43 16.82
N LEU A 115 -14.83 47.41 17.35
CA LEU A 115 -13.74 47.17 18.29
C LEU A 115 -14.12 47.44 19.75
N THR A 116 -15.26 48.08 20.03
CA THR A 116 -15.68 48.44 21.38
C THR A 116 -16.55 47.37 22.02
N THR A 117 -16.11 46.82 23.16
CA THR A 117 -16.94 45.97 24.02
C THR A 117 -17.65 46.80 25.10
N VAL A 118 -18.66 46.23 25.76
CA VAL A 118 -19.32 46.85 26.92
C VAL A 118 -18.52 46.72 28.24
N GLY A 119 -17.31 46.16 28.19
CA GLY A 119 -16.47 45.95 29.38
C GLY A 119 -15.78 47.22 29.89
N SER A 120 -15.68 47.36 31.22
CA SER A 120 -14.84 48.36 31.90
C SER A 120 -13.61 47.68 32.51
N CYS A 121 -12.48 48.37 32.44
CA CYS A 121 -11.21 48.00 33.09
C CYS A 121 -10.67 49.15 33.96
N ARG A 122 -11.50 50.17 34.24
CA ARG A 122 -11.10 51.45 34.85
C ARG A 122 -10.48 51.34 36.24
N PHE A 123 -10.78 50.27 36.98
CA PHE A 123 -10.28 50.05 38.35
C PHE A 123 -9.22 48.94 38.45
N THR A 124 -9.22 48.00 37.51
CA THR A 124 -8.34 46.81 37.48
C THR A 124 -7.18 46.93 36.51
N GLY A 125 -7.21 47.90 35.59
CA GLY A 125 -6.28 48.02 34.46
C GLY A 125 -6.39 46.89 33.42
N ARG A 126 -7.25 45.90 33.64
CA ARG A 126 -7.36 44.67 32.83
C ARG A 126 -8.83 44.34 32.55
N CYS A 127 -9.05 43.73 31.40
CA CYS A 127 -10.36 43.30 30.93
C CYS A 127 -10.68 41.88 31.40
N ASP A 128 -11.97 41.60 31.56
CA ASP A 128 -12.46 40.27 31.92
C ASP A 128 -12.20 39.27 30.79
N SER A 129 -11.61 38.12 31.11
CA SER A 129 -11.17 37.11 30.14
C SER A 129 -12.33 36.46 29.36
N SER A 130 -13.56 36.51 29.88
CA SER A 130 -14.77 36.07 29.14
C SER A 130 -15.02 36.87 27.85
N ARG A 131 -14.39 38.05 27.70
CA ARG A 131 -14.55 38.95 26.55
C ARG A 131 -13.60 38.65 25.39
N GLY A 132 -12.82 37.59 25.46
CA GLY A 132 -11.83 37.25 24.43
C GLY A 132 -10.67 38.25 24.38
N ASN A 133 -9.97 38.31 23.25
CA ASN A 133 -8.73 39.09 23.15
C ASN A 133 -9.01 40.61 23.16
N THR A 134 -8.89 41.20 24.37
CA THR A 134 -9.23 42.59 24.68
C THR A 134 -8.05 43.32 25.31
N THR A 135 -7.90 44.59 24.94
CA THR A 135 -6.97 45.54 25.54
C THR A 135 -7.73 46.57 26.36
N CYS A 136 -7.15 47.01 27.48
CA CYS A 136 -7.69 48.10 28.27
C CYS A 136 -7.24 49.44 27.66
N ARG A 137 -8.18 50.24 27.16
CA ARG A 137 -7.89 51.56 26.56
C ARG A 137 -8.82 52.61 27.19
N SER A 138 -8.23 53.62 27.84
CA SER A 138 -8.95 54.68 28.56
C SER A 138 -10.01 54.16 29.56
N GLY A 139 -9.72 53.04 30.23
CA GLY A 139 -10.62 52.41 31.20
C GLY A 139 -11.78 51.59 30.60
N ARG A 140 -11.86 51.44 29.27
CA ARG A 140 -12.81 50.57 28.58
C ARG A 140 -12.09 49.41 27.86
N CYS A 141 -12.82 48.32 27.67
CA CYS A 141 -12.31 47.12 27.00
C CYS A 141 -12.60 47.16 25.50
N VAL A 142 -11.55 47.10 24.69
CA VAL A 142 -11.62 47.12 23.23
C VAL A 142 -10.85 45.94 22.63
N CYS A 143 -11.29 45.40 21.51
CA CYS A 143 -10.64 44.25 20.90
C CYS A 143 -9.20 44.55 20.48
N ALA A 144 -8.34 43.53 20.57
CA ALA A 144 -6.99 43.59 20.02
C ALA A 144 -7.03 43.68 18.49
N GLN A 145 -5.94 44.16 17.88
CA GLN A 145 -5.83 44.32 16.43
C GLN A 145 -6.03 42.96 15.71
N GLY A 146 -6.92 42.92 14.71
CA GLY A 146 -7.35 41.69 14.01
C GLY A 146 -8.50 40.92 14.67
N TYR A 147 -8.96 41.34 15.85
CA TYR A 147 -10.15 40.80 16.51
C TYR A 147 -11.32 41.79 16.42
N CYS A 148 -12.53 41.29 16.18
CA CYS A 148 -13.76 42.06 16.13
C CYS A 148 -14.71 41.62 17.24
N ALA A 149 -15.41 42.58 17.87
CA ALA A 149 -16.45 42.31 18.85
C ALA A 149 -17.68 41.76 18.12
N ASN A 150 -18.14 40.58 18.53
CA ASN A 150 -19.47 40.10 18.18
C ASN A 150 -20.56 40.89 18.94
N SER A 151 -21.83 40.61 18.66
CA SER A 151 -22.98 41.26 19.33
C SER A 151 -23.05 41.06 20.84
N ALA A 152 -22.35 40.06 21.40
CA ALA A 152 -22.22 39.86 22.85
C ALA A 152 -21.05 40.65 23.48
N GLY A 153 -20.27 41.38 22.68
CA GLY A 153 -19.09 42.10 23.14
C GLY A 153 -17.89 41.19 23.45
N VAL A 154 -17.80 40.05 22.77
CA VAL A 154 -16.66 39.11 22.83
C VAL A 154 -15.83 39.25 21.55
N CYS A 155 -14.51 39.41 21.71
CA CYS A 155 -13.58 39.68 20.63
C CYS A 155 -13.08 38.39 19.96
N LEU A 156 -13.48 38.16 18.72
CA LEU A 156 -13.18 36.98 17.91
C LEU A 156 -12.27 37.35 16.72
N TRP A 157 -11.35 36.46 16.36
CA TRP A 157 -10.39 36.68 15.28
C TRP A 157 -11.11 36.66 13.91
N GLN A 158 -10.90 37.69 13.09
CA GLN A 158 -11.29 37.65 11.68
C GLN A 158 -10.03 37.77 10.82
N GLY A 159 -9.55 36.62 10.36
CA GLY A 159 -8.30 36.53 9.59
C GLY A 159 -8.46 37.03 8.16
N GLY A 160 -7.76 38.12 7.82
CA GLY A 160 -7.56 38.59 6.45
C GLY A 160 -6.88 39.95 6.39
N GLY A 161 -5.99 40.18 5.41
CA GLY A 161 -5.54 41.54 5.08
C GLY A 161 -4.05 41.84 4.84
N ALA A 162 -3.36 41.06 3.99
CA ALA A 162 -2.32 41.50 3.03
C ALA A 162 -1.03 42.25 3.51
N VAL A 163 -0.07 42.38 2.57
CA VAL A 163 1.18 43.19 2.60
C VAL A 163 2.26 42.62 3.55
N GLU A 164 3.54 42.46 3.19
CA GLU A 164 4.37 42.98 2.07
C GLU A 164 5.38 41.95 1.51
N ARG A 165 6.09 42.28 0.41
CA ARG A 165 7.32 41.59 -0.03
C ARG A 165 8.53 42.50 0.24
N PRO A 166 9.67 41.95 0.68
CA PRO A 166 10.86 42.09 -0.18
C PRO A 166 11.85 40.91 -0.20
N GLN A 167 12.38 40.67 -1.41
CA GLN A 167 13.74 40.20 -1.77
C GLN A 167 14.27 38.84 -1.24
N ALA A 168 14.73 38.00 -2.18
CA ALA A 168 15.28 36.68 -1.92
C ALA A 168 16.82 36.70 -1.76
N ALA A 169 17.30 36.34 -0.57
CA ALA A 169 18.69 35.91 -0.31
C ALA A 169 18.88 35.18 1.05
N PRO A 170 18.28 35.62 2.18
CA PRO A 170 18.66 35.08 3.50
C PRO A 170 17.84 33.87 3.97
N VAL A 171 16.62 33.66 3.43
CA VAL A 171 15.61 32.72 3.96
C VAL A 171 16.14 31.28 4.13
N LEU A 172 16.99 30.82 3.21
CA LEU A 172 17.55 29.46 3.24
C LEU A 172 18.55 29.23 4.39
N ARG A 173 19.03 30.27 5.08
CA ARG A 173 19.96 30.12 6.22
C ARG A 173 19.23 29.96 7.55
N THR A 174 18.16 30.73 7.76
CA THR A 174 17.33 30.62 8.97
C THR A 174 16.59 29.29 9.00
N ALA A 175 16.03 28.86 7.86
CA ALA A 175 15.34 27.57 7.71
C ALA A 175 16.25 26.32 7.85
N LEU A 176 17.57 26.52 8.00
CA LEU A 176 18.57 25.45 8.20
C LEU A 176 19.41 25.65 9.48
N GLY A 177 19.05 26.59 10.37
CA GLY A 177 19.77 26.79 11.64
C GLY A 177 21.24 27.26 11.50
N LEU A 178 21.64 27.78 10.33
CA LEU A 178 23.05 28.06 10.01
C LEU A 178 23.49 29.44 10.50
N HIS A 179 24.55 29.47 11.30
CA HIS A 179 25.02 30.66 12.02
C HIS A 179 26.52 30.93 11.80
N VAL A 180 26.86 32.20 11.60
CA VAL A 180 28.25 32.66 11.40
C VAL A 180 28.79 33.14 12.74
N VAL A 181 29.74 32.38 13.32
CA VAL A 181 30.29 32.65 14.66
C VAL A 181 31.51 33.57 14.60
N SER A 182 32.21 33.57 13.47
CA SER A 182 33.28 34.54 13.14
C SER A 182 33.39 34.69 11.62
N ARG A 183 34.26 35.57 11.12
CA ARG A 183 34.51 35.74 9.67
C ARG A 183 34.86 34.42 8.93
N ASP A 184 35.37 33.43 9.65
CA ASP A 184 35.94 32.20 9.07
C ASP A 184 35.31 30.90 9.60
N MET A 185 34.21 30.98 10.39
CA MET A 185 33.59 29.80 11.02
C MET A 185 32.05 29.82 10.97
N MET A 186 31.48 28.73 10.43
CA MET A 186 30.03 28.45 10.45
C MET A 186 29.70 27.31 11.41
N CYS A 187 28.57 27.47 12.12
CA CYS A 187 28.06 26.57 13.13
C CYS A 187 26.53 26.41 12.99
N GLU A 188 25.98 25.30 13.47
CA GLU A 188 24.56 24.94 13.44
C GLU A 188 24.11 24.47 14.84
N ASP A 189 23.01 25.03 15.35
CA ASP A 189 22.45 24.64 16.66
C ASP A 189 21.88 23.20 16.61
N THR A 190 21.88 22.48 17.73
CA THR A 190 21.28 21.12 17.80
C THR A 190 19.79 21.19 17.42
N PRO A 191 19.33 20.45 16.38
CA PRO A 191 17.94 20.47 15.95
C PRO A 191 16.95 20.11 17.06
N GLU A 192 15.85 20.84 17.13
CA GLU A 192 14.76 20.70 18.12
C GLU A 192 15.16 20.80 19.60
N TRP A 193 16.38 21.23 19.92
CA TRP A 193 16.83 21.36 21.31
C TRP A 193 16.04 22.44 22.09
N THR A 194 15.65 22.08 23.31
CA THR A 194 15.11 22.98 24.33
C THR A 194 15.75 22.73 25.69
N ASP A 195 15.75 23.73 26.57
CA ASP A 195 16.34 23.64 27.91
C ASP A 195 15.54 22.83 28.94
N GLY A 196 14.34 22.36 28.56
CA GLY A 196 13.43 21.60 29.41
C GLY A 196 12.59 22.44 30.38
N TRP A 197 12.64 23.77 30.34
CA TRP A 197 11.88 24.64 31.24
C TRP A 197 10.39 24.73 30.85
N LEU A 198 9.60 23.74 31.25
CA LEU A 198 8.19 23.55 30.86
C LEU A 198 7.25 24.73 31.16
N HIS A 199 7.70 25.70 31.96
CA HIS A 199 6.98 26.94 32.30
C HIS A 199 7.40 28.16 31.46
N CYS A 200 8.28 28.02 30.45
CA CYS A 200 8.78 29.16 29.66
C CYS A 200 7.68 30.06 29.09
N GLY A 201 6.51 29.50 28.77
CA GLY A 201 5.42 30.26 28.18
C GLY A 201 4.78 31.31 29.12
N TYR A 202 4.93 31.14 30.43
CA TYR A 202 4.39 32.07 31.44
C TYR A 202 5.27 33.32 31.63
N GLU A 203 6.47 33.33 31.06
CA GLU A 203 7.44 34.42 31.14
C GLU A 203 7.39 35.32 29.88
N ASP A 204 7.99 36.51 29.96
CA ASP A 204 8.02 37.45 28.83
C ASP A 204 8.68 36.83 27.58
N GLY A 205 7.99 36.96 26.44
CA GLY A 205 8.35 36.31 25.18
C GLY A 205 7.97 34.83 25.07
N GLY A 206 7.43 34.22 26.12
CA GLY A 206 7.06 32.81 26.17
C GLY A 206 5.91 32.41 25.24
N ALA A 207 5.07 33.37 24.83
CA ALA A 207 4.00 33.15 23.86
C ALA A 207 4.48 32.95 22.40
N HIS A 208 5.78 33.12 22.12
CA HIS A 208 6.34 32.89 20.78
C HIS A 208 6.77 31.42 20.61
N PRO A 209 6.13 30.64 19.72
CA PRO A 209 6.39 29.20 19.61
C PRO A 209 7.78 28.85 19.03
N GLU A 210 8.48 29.81 18.42
CA GLU A 210 9.89 29.66 17.99
C GLU A 210 10.88 29.77 19.17
N LEU A 211 10.49 30.48 20.24
CA LEU A 211 11.28 30.69 21.44
C LEU A 211 10.97 29.66 22.52
N CYS A 212 9.67 29.36 22.70
CA CYS A 212 9.14 28.44 23.68
C CYS A 212 8.03 27.59 23.03
N PRO A 213 8.40 26.52 22.30
CA PRO A 213 7.43 25.71 21.56
C PRO A 213 6.45 24.98 22.50
N PRO A 214 5.15 24.93 22.16
CA PRO A 214 4.17 24.13 22.90
C PRO A 214 4.49 22.64 22.82
N THR A 215 4.01 21.89 23.81
CA THR A 215 4.12 20.42 23.79
C THR A 215 3.04 19.83 22.87
N PRO A 216 3.39 19.03 21.84
CA PRO A 216 2.41 18.48 20.91
C PRO A 216 1.29 17.69 21.61
N GLY A 217 0.03 18.00 21.27
CA GLY A 217 -1.16 17.38 21.87
C GLY A 217 -1.54 17.86 23.27
N ALA A 218 -0.76 18.74 23.91
CA ALA A 218 -1.09 19.30 25.22
C ALA A 218 -1.75 20.68 25.10
N SER A 219 -2.57 21.05 26.09
CA SER A 219 -3.07 22.41 26.23
C SER A 219 -1.99 23.35 26.76
N TRP A 220 -1.76 24.45 26.04
CA TRP A 220 -1.13 25.67 26.57
C TRP A 220 -1.93 26.12 27.81
N PRO A 221 -1.45 26.16 29.08
CA PRO A 221 -0.10 26.19 29.69
C PRO A 221 1.18 25.43 29.26
N SER A 222 1.08 24.30 28.55
CA SER A 222 2.16 23.29 28.45
C SER A 222 3.19 23.55 27.32
N THR A 223 4.48 23.64 27.67
CA THR A 223 5.58 23.93 26.72
C THR A 223 6.80 23.02 26.90
N ARG A 224 7.71 22.97 25.92
CA ARG A 224 8.89 22.08 25.89
C ARG A 224 10.17 22.69 26.48
N GLY A 225 10.18 23.97 26.86
CA GLY A 225 11.37 24.71 27.27
C GLY A 225 11.83 25.75 26.23
N TRP A 226 12.79 26.58 26.63
CA TRP A 226 13.37 27.64 25.80
C TRP A 226 14.34 27.05 24.74
N THR A 227 14.27 27.55 23.51
CA THR A 227 15.14 27.10 22.39
C THR A 227 16.51 27.79 22.36
N CYS A 228 17.45 27.28 21.55
CA CYS A 228 18.73 27.97 21.31
C CYS A 228 18.57 29.40 20.72
N GLN A 229 17.43 29.69 20.08
CA GLN A 229 17.07 31.04 19.63
C GLN A 229 16.67 31.92 20.83
N ALA A 230 15.83 31.42 21.74
CA ALA A 230 15.47 32.14 22.97
C ALA A 230 16.69 32.47 23.86
N TYR A 231 17.64 31.53 24.00
CA TYR A 231 18.89 31.77 24.73
C TYR A 231 19.74 32.90 24.15
N ARG A 232 19.60 33.17 22.84
CA ARG A 232 20.31 34.23 22.12
C ARG A 232 19.58 35.57 22.22
N GLU A 233 18.27 35.57 21.97
CA GLU A 233 17.42 36.77 22.01
C GLU A 233 17.27 37.35 23.42
N LYS A 234 17.23 36.49 24.45
CA LYS A 234 17.25 36.91 25.87
C LYS A 234 18.65 37.25 26.39
N GLY A 235 19.68 37.19 25.54
CA GLY A 235 21.07 37.53 25.90
C GLY A 235 21.76 36.54 26.84
N TRP A 236 21.13 35.40 27.17
CA TRP A 236 21.71 34.37 28.05
C TRP A 236 22.95 33.71 27.46
N CYS A 237 23.08 33.74 26.12
CA CYS A 237 24.27 33.36 25.37
C CYS A 237 24.65 34.39 24.30
N SER A 238 25.93 34.74 24.24
CA SER A 238 26.49 35.58 23.18
C SER A 238 28.00 35.31 23.00
N GLY A 239 28.51 35.49 21.77
CA GLY A 239 29.94 35.41 21.48
C GLY A 239 30.60 34.05 21.74
N GLY A 240 29.83 32.95 21.78
CA GLY A 240 30.34 31.62 22.11
C GLY A 240 30.51 31.39 23.61
N LYS A 241 29.76 32.10 24.46
CA LYS A 241 29.71 31.94 25.91
C LYS A 241 28.29 32.15 26.43
N GLY A 242 28.00 31.60 27.60
CA GLY A 242 26.72 31.79 28.28
C GLY A 242 26.85 32.27 29.73
N THR A 243 25.76 32.81 30.26
CA THR A 243 25.63 33.25 31.65
C THR A 243 25.59 32.05 32.60
N SER A 244 26.39 32.06 33.66
CA SER A 244 26.67 30.86 34.48
C SER A 244 25.45 30.24 35.18
N SER A 245 24.41 31.02 35.44
CA SER A 245 23.14 30.55 36.01
C SER A 245 22.20 29.88 35.00
N MET A 246 22.48 29.99 33.71
CA MET A 246 21.70 29.40 32.63
C MET A 246 22.43 28.26 31.88
N MET A 247 23.68 27.93 32.25
CA MET A 247 24.47 26.87 31.62
C MET A 247 24.40 25.56 32.40
N GLY A 248 24.79 24.45 31.77
CA GLY A 248 24.97 23.15 32.41
C GLY A 248 23.72 22.27 32.48
N LEU A 249 23.81 21.22 33.30
CA LEU A 249 22.87 20.08 33.31
C LEU A 249 21.42 20.49 33.59
N LEU A 250 21.20 21.44 34.52
CA LEU A 250 19.86 21.91 34.90
C LEU A 250 19.15 22.72 33.80
N ARG A 251 19.83 23.02 32.70
CA ARG A 251 19.30 23.69 31.50
C ARG A 251 19.53 22.87 30.22
N ASN A 252 19.77 21.56 30.34
CA ASN A 252 20.01 20.66 29.21
C ASN A 252 21.28 21.00 28.36
N HIS A 253 22.32 21.57 28.98
CA HIS A 253 23.61 21.88 28.36
C HIS A 253 23.55 22.78 27.10
N PRO A 254 23.06 24.03 27.20
CA PRO A 254 23.09 24.99 26.09
C PRO A 254 24.51 25.27 25.59
N GLU A 255 25.53 25.22 26.46
CA GLU A 255 26.94 25.33 26.10
C GLU A 255 27.46 24.20 25.20
N GLY A 256 26.75 23.06 25.12
CA GLY A 256 27.02 21.98 24.18
C GLY A 256 26.16 22.03 22.92
N ASN A 257 24.92 22.52 23.03
CA ASN A 257 23.91 22.42 21.98
C ASN A 257 23.72 23.68 21.11
N CYS A 258 24.04 24.85 21.64
CA CYS A 258 23.77 26.13 20.96
C CYS A 258 25.07 26.86 20.60
N CYS A 259 25.25 27.20 19.32
CA CYS A 259 26.41 27.93 18.79
C CYS A 259 26.62 29.29 19.47
N ALA A 260 25.54 29.97 19.85
CA ALA A 260 25.60 31.24 20.58
C ALA A 260 26.30 31.08 21.95
N CYS A 261 26.15 29.92 22.58
CA CYS A 261 26.70 29.57 23.90
C CYS A 261 28.10 28.94 23.82
N GLY A 262 28.59 28.59 22.62
CA GLY A 262 29.88 27.94 22.37
C GLY A 262 29.78 26.49 21.86
N GLY A 263 28.58 25.92 21.81
CA GLY A 263 28.31 24.55 21.37
C GLY A 263 27.97 24.43 19.88
N GLY A 264 27.14 23.44 19.54
CA GLY A 264 26.63 23.22 18.17
C GLY A 264 27.63 22.55 17.21
N ARG A 265 27.16 22.24 16.00
CA ARG A 265 27.96 21.56 14.96
C ARG A 265 28.71 22.58 14.10
N GLN A 266 30.05 22.58 14.15
CA GLN A 266 30.88 23.37 13.25
C GLN A 266 30.98 22.71 11.86
N ILE A 267 30.91 23.51 10.79
CA ILE A 267 30.68 22.99 9.42
C ILE A 267 31.89 23.17 8.47
N ALA A 268 32.61 24.29 8.51
CA ALA A 268 33.83 24.49 7.71
C ALA A 268 34.68 25.71 8.17
N SER A 269 35.95 25.75 7.74
CA SER A 269 36.78 26.97 7.66
C SER A 269 37.58 27.03 6.35
N ARG A 270 37.93 28.24 5.87
CA ARG A 270 38.52 28.45 4.53
C ARG A 270 40.03 28.24 4.48
N ARG A 271 40.49 26.98 4.48
CA ARG A 271 41.88 26.64 4.07
C ARG A 271 42.02 25.47 3.08
N ALA A 272 40.92 25.04 2.46
CA ALA A 272 40.89 24.05 1.39
C ALA A 272 39.92 24.49 0.27
N THR A 273 40.23 25.61 -0.40
CA THR A 273 39.50 26.08 -1.58
C THR A 273 40.36 25.95 -2.83
N GLY A 274 40.02 25.01 -3.70
CA GLY A 274 40.76 24.67 -4.92
C GLY A 274 39.91 23.81 -5.85
N GLU A 275 38.92 24.46 -6.48
CA GLU A 275 38.01 23.93 -7.53
C GLU A 275 37.06 22.77 -7.17
N LEU A 276 36.08 22.56 -8.06
CA LEU A 276 35.06 21.54 -7.94
C LEU A 276 35.58 20.18 -8.44
N ALA A 277 35.59 19.18 -7.56
CA ALA A 277 35.70 17.78 -7.95
C ALA A 277 34.55 16.98 -7.32
N ALA A 278 33.60 16.54 -8.16
CA ALA A 278 32.66 15.50 -7.77
C ALA A 278 33.41 14.15 -7.63
N VAL A 279 32.77 13.18 -6.96
CA VAL A 279 33.20 11.77 -6.90
C VAL A 279 34.56 11.51 -6.21
N ARG A 280 34.57 11.57 -4.87
CA ARG A 280 35.50 10.79 -4.02
C ARG A 280 34.79 10.22 -2.78
N LEU A 281 33.95 9.21 -3.00
CA LEU A 281 33.33 8.39 -1.94
C LEU A 281 33.62 6.88 -2.11
N LEU A 282 34.80 6.55 -2.63
CA LEU A 282 35.34 5.19 -2.73
C LEU A 282 36.85 5.20 -2.42
N GLU A 283 37.23 4.92 -1.17
CA GLU A 283 38.37 4.08 -0.79
C GLU A 283 38.51 4.00 0.75
N GLY A 284 38.58 2.78 1.29
CA GLY A 284 38.75 2.56 2.73
C GLY A 284 40.20 2.69 3.18
N ARG A 285 40.71 3.91 3.36
CA ARG A 285 42.05 4.15 3.95
C ARG A 285 41.98 4.54 5.42
N CYS A 286 42.55 3.69 6.26
CA CYS A 286 42.78 3.88 7.69
C CYS A 286 43.61 5.16 7.96
N SER A 287 42.98 6.23 8.47
CA SER A 287 43.73 7.36 9.03
C SER A 287 44.33 6.98 10.38
N ARG A 288 45.55 7.45 10.68
CA ARG A 288 46.11 7.41 12.05
C ARG A 288 46.05 8.78 12.74
N ASP A 289 45.79 9.89 12.05
CA ASP A 289 45.68 11.20 12.70
C ASP A 289 44.27 11.37 13.30
N THR A 290 44.19 11.68 14.60
CA THR A 290 42.91 11.85 15.31
C THR A 290 42.43 13.30 15.35
N GLY A 291 43.14 14.23 14.72
CA GLY A 291 42.90 15.67 14.84
C GLY A 291 43.18 16.24 16.25
N GLY A 292 43.76 15.44 17.15
CA GLY A 292 44.12 15.87 18.50
C GLY A 292 45.50 16.52 18.54
N SER A 293 45.68 17.57 19.35
CA SER A 293 46.98 18.12 19.69
C SER A 293 47.41 17.67 21.09
N CYS A 294 48.70 17.40 21.24
CA CYS A 294 49.38 17.15 22.51
C CYS A 294 50.63 18.03 22.68
N ALA A 295 50.83 19.04 21.82
CA ALA A 295 52.03 19.87 21.78
C ALA A 295 52.35 20.57 23.12
N TRP A 296 51.32 20.96 23.87
CA TRP A 296 51.44 21.65 25.16
C TRP A 296 51.34 20.71 26.37
N THR A 297 50.52 19.67 26.28
CA THR A 297 50.24 18.71 27.38
C THR A 297 51.18 17.51 27.42
N LYS A 298 51.97 17.30 26.34
CA LYS A 298 52.74 16.07 26.02
C LYS A 298 51.95 14.75 26.12
N SER A 299 50.62 14.84 26.20
CA SER A 299 49.72 13.73 26.49
C SER A 299 48.39 13.93 25.77
N CYS A 300 47.79 12.83 25.34
CA CYS A 300 46.55 12.82 24.59
C CYS A 300 45.35 12.46 25.47
N GLY A 301 44.18 13.06 25.19
CA GLY A 301 42.96 12.78 25.94
C GLY A 301 42.56 11.31 25.86
N ARG A 302 42.38 10.65 27.02
CA ARG A 302 42.11 9.20 27.13
C ARG A 302 40.87 8.72 26.35
N PHE A 303 39.91 9.61 26.09
CA PHE A 303 38.72 9.31 25.28
C PHE A 303 39.04 8.89 23.84
N ARG A 304 40.23 9.21 23.33
CA ARG A 304 40.66 8.92 21.95
C ARG A 304 41.11 7.46 21.72
N GLY A 305 41.05 6.60 22.75
CA GLY A 305 41.49 5.22 22.67
C GLY A 305 43.02 5.08 22.65
N PRO A 306 43.59 4.01 22.05
CA PRO A 306 45.04 3.79 22.00
C PRO A 306 45.74 4.76 21.04
N VAL A 307 46.18 5.89 21.58
CA VAL A 307 46.93 6.94 20.90
C VAL A 307 48.36 7.07 21.42
N ALA A 308 49.23 7.68 20.62
CA ALA A 308 50.55 8.15 20.98
C ALA A 308 50.69 9.64 20.62
N CYS A 309 51.45 10.40 21.42
CA CYS A 309 51.81 11.77 21.11
C CYS A 309 53.04 11.78 20.20
N VAL A 310 52.88 12.15 18.94
CA VAL A 310 53.95 12.17 17.91
C VAL A 310 53.99 13.54 17.28
N SER A 311 55.14 14.21 17.34
CA SER A 311 55.37 15.56 16.77
C SER A 311 54.28 16.59 17.17
N GLY A 312 53.80 16.52 18.42
CA GLY A 312 52.76 17.41 18.94
C GLY A 312 51.33 17.05 18.54
N LYS A 313 51.10 15.98 17.78
CA LYS A 313 49.78 15.44 17.41
C LYS A 313 49.47 14.13 18.12
N CYS A 314 48.19 13.87 18.33
CA CYS A 314 47.67 12.58 18.77
C CYS A 314 47.42 11.69 17.56
N LEU A 315 48.20 10.61 17.44
CA LEU A 315 48.05 9.62 16.39
C LEU A 315 47.65 8.26 16.99
N CYS A 316 46.82 7.49 16.31
CA CYS A 316 46.52 6.11 16.68
C CYS A 316 47.79 5.25 16.69
N GLN A 317 47.85 4.34 17.67
CA GLN A 317 48.89 3.32 17.73
C GLN A 317 48.79 2.35 16.53
N GLU A 318 49.85 1.59 16.29
CA GLU A 318 49.93 0.69 15.14
C GLU A 318 48.85 -0.39 15.22
N GLY A 319 48.22 -0.72 14.09
CA GLY A 319 47.05 -1.60 14.05
C GLY A 319 45.70 -0.92 14.32
N TYR A 320 45.67 0.36 14.69
CA TYR A 320 44.43 1.13 14.94
C TYR A 320 44.22 2.26 13.92
N CYS A 321 42.96 2.60 13.69
CA CYS A 321 42.49 3.64 12.77
C CYS A 321 41.62 4.66 13.51
N SER A 322 41.80 5.95 13.24
CA SER A 322 40.90 6.99 13.76
C SER A 322 39.57 6.96 13.01
N ASP A 323 38.47 7.05 13.76
CA ASP A 323 37.18 7.46 13.22
C ASP A 323 37.12 9.00 13.00
N VAL A 324 35.96 9.46 12.54
CA VAL A 324 35.64 10.88 12.31
C VAL A 324 35.48 11.70 13.60
N ALA A 325 35.37 11.06 14.76
CA ALA A 325 35.34 11.72 16.08
C ALA A 325 36.75 11.86 16.69
N GLY A 326 37.78 11.30 16.05
CA GLY A 326 39.15 11.32 16.55
C GLY A 326 39.42 10.25 17.61
N THR A 327 38.77 9.09 17.51
CA THR A 327 38.91 7.94 18.40
C THR A 327 39.43 6.72 17.64
N CYS A 328 40.38 6.00 18.24
CA CYS A 328 41.13 4.92 17.59
C CYS A 328 40.50 3.54 17.80
N HIS A 329 40.12 2.88 16.70
CA HIS A 329 39.49 1.55 16.66
C HIS A 329 40.40 0.52 15.96
N PRO A 330 40.32 -0.78 16.28
CA PRO A 330 41.13 -1.80 15.61
C PRO A 330 40.87 -1.82 14.10
N LYS A 331 41.95 -1.95 13.30
CA LYS A 331 41.84 -2.12 11.84
C LYS A 331 41.24 -3.50 11.54
N ALA A 332 40.07 -3.54 10.91
CA ALA A 332 39.37 -4.79 10.62
C ALA A 332 40.23 -5.75 9.75
N PRO A 333 40.27 -7.06 10.07
CA PRO A 333 41.00 -8.04 9.27
C PRO A 333 40.29 -8.35 7.93
N PRO A 334 41.03 -8.82 6.90
CA PRO A 334 40.45 -9.26 5.63
C PRO A 334 39.56 -10.50 5.79
N ALA A 335 38.71 -10.74 4.80
CA ALA A 335 37.47 -11.50 4.98
C ALA A 335 37.62 -13.02 5.20
N ALA A 336 36.84 -13.50 6.17
CA ALA A 336 36.37 -14.88 6.34
C ALA A 336 34.84 -14.82 6.63
N PRO A 337 34.06 -15.93 6.66
CA PRO A 337 32.60 -15.88 6.49
C PRO A 337 31.79 -15.32 7.69
N MET A 338 31.72 -13.99 7.78
CA MET A 338 30.99 -13.21 8.80
C MET A 338 29.49 -13.50 8.87
N ALA A 339 28.87 -14.02 7.80
CA ALA A 339 27.43 -14.28 7.74
C ALA A 339 26.93 -15.19 8.88
N SER A 340 27.76 -16.10 9.39
CA SER A 340 27.40 -16.99 10.51
C SER A 340 27.57 -16.38 11.91
N LEU A 341 28.21 -15.22 12.08
CA LEU A 341 28.28 -14.50 13.36
C LEU A 341 27.18 -13.45 13.48
N VAL A 342 27.08 -12.55 12.50
CA VAL A 342 26.10 -11.44 12.51
C VAL A 342 24.66 -11.95 12.64
N VAL A 343 24.35 -13.08 12.02
CA VAL A 343 23.05 -13.78 12.13
C VAL A 343 22.84 -14.46 13.49
N ARG A 344 23.88 -14.79 14.26
CA ARG A 344 23.73 -15.31 15.63
C ARG A 344 23.51 -14.19 16.64
N GLU A 345 24.32 -13.13 16.52
CA GLU A 345 24.25 -11.95 17.38
C GLU A 345 22.87 -11.27 17.27
N SER A 346 22.40 -11.03 16.05
CA SER A 346 21.06 -10.45 15.80
C SER A 346 19.87 -11.32 16.21
N LEU A 347 20.08 -12.59 16.59
CA LEU A 347 19.04 -13.51 17.08
C LEU A 347 19.20 -13.88 18.57
N GLY A 348 20.20 -13.33 19.27
CA GLY A 348 20.50 -13.67 20.67
C GLY A 348 20.98 -15.11 20.87
N LEU A 349 21.71 -15.66 19.90
CA LEU A 349 22.08 -17.09 19.84
C LEU A 349 23.51 -17.35 20.34
N HIS A 350 23.62 -17.94 21.53
CA HIS A 350 24.88 -18.22 22.24
C HIS A 350 25.29 -19.70 22.19
N ARG A 351 26.60 -19.97 22.03
CA ARG A 351 27.16 -21.33 22.09
C ARG A 351 27.50 -21.70 23.53
N GLU A 352 27.01 -22.85 23.97
CA GLU A 352 27.20 -23.39 25.31
C GLU A 352 28.24 -24.53 25.34
N PRO A 353 28.87 -24.81 26.50
CA PRO A 353 29.68 -26.02 26.70
C PRO A 353 28.92 -27.30 26.30
N GLY A 354 29.61 -28.24 25.67
CA GLY A 354 28.98 -29.47 25.14
C GLY A 354 28.24 -29.30 23.80
N GLN A 355 28.57 -28.25 23.02
CA GLN A 355 27.98 -27.96 21.70
C GLN A 355 26.46 -27.68 21.73
N ALA A 356 25.89 -27.33 22.88
CA ALA A 356 24.52 -26.83 22.91
C ALA A 356 24.43 -25.40 22.35
N MET A 357 23.26 -25.05 21.84
CA MET A 357 22.91 -23.68 21.47
C MET A 357 21.81 -23.19 22.40
N CYS A 358 22.05 -22.05 23.02
CA CYS A 358 21.08 -21.33 23.82
C CYS A 358 20.61 -20.08 23.06
N GLN A 359 19.36 -19.68 23.25
CA GLN A 359 18.82 -18.41 22.78
C GLN A 359 18.34 -17.58 23.97
N ASP A 360 18.78 -16.32 24.04
CA ASP A 360 18.23 -15.35 24.98
C ASP A 360 16.73 -15.12 24.71
N THR A 361 15.97 -14.73 25.73
CA THR A 361 14.54 -14.43 25.57
C THR A 361 14.36 -13.22 24.63
N PRO A 362 13.72 -13.36 23.45
CA PRO A 362 13.61 -12.26 22.50
C PRO A 362 12.86 -11.07 23.11
N GLY A 363 13.46 -9.88 23.03
CA GLY A 363 12.90 -8.65 23.59
C GLY A 363 13.08 -8.45 25.10
N TRP A 364 13.67 -9.40 25.86
CA TRP A 364 13.89 -9.22 27.29
C TRP A 364 14.94 -8.14 27.61
N SER A 365 14.65 -7.35 28.63
CA SER A 365 15.57 -6.42 29.30
C SER A 365 15.13 -6.23 30.75
N ASP A 366 16.06 -5.84 31.64
CA ASP A 366 15.87 -5.85 33.11
C ASP A 366 15.03 -4.71 33.70
N GLY A 367 14.35 -3.91 32.87
CA GLY A 367 13.52 -2.79 33.33
C GLY A 367 14.29 -1.59 33.91
N TRP A 368 15.62 -1.60 33.97
CA TRP A 368 16.41 -0.48 34.52
C TRP A 368 16.45 0.72 33.57
N ALA A 369 15.38 1.52 33.57
CA ALA A 369 15.16 2.66 32.67
C ALA A 369 16.18 3.81 32.78
N LEU A 370 17.13 3.72 33.71
CA LEU A 370 18.26 4.65 33.83
C LEU A 370 19.53 4.14 33.13
N CYS A 371 19.52 2.96 32.50
CA CYS A 371 20.68 2.39 31.82
C CYS A 371 21.31 3.36 30.80
N ALA A 372 20.50 4.24 30.19
CA ALA A 372 20.90 5.24 29.21
C ALA A 372 22.01 6.20 29.70
N TYR A 373 22.09 6.44 31.01
CA TYR A 373 23.01 7.39 31.65
C TYR A 373 24.32 6.75 32.12
N GLU A 374 24.41 5.43 32.12
CA GLU A 374 25.55 4.66 32.64
C GLU A 374 26.62 4.36 31.57
N ALA A 375 27.77 3.84 32.02
CA ALA A 375 28.78 3.30 31.11
C ALA A 375 28.22 2.15 30.26
N GLY A 376 28.33 2.28 28.94
CA GLY A 376 27.68 1.39 27.96
C GLY A 376 26.23 1.75 27.61
N GLY A 377 25.62 2.72 28.30
CA GLY A 377 24.19 3.04 28.22
C GLY A 377 23.69 3.54 26.86
N ARG A 378 24.57 4.12 26.04
CA ARG A 378 24.21 4.64 24.71
C ARG A 378 24.28 3.59 23.58
N ARG A 379 24.62 2.34 23.90
CA ARG A 379 24.59 1.20 22.97
C ARG A 379 23.21 0.55 23.04
N SER A 380 22.41 0.66 21.98
CA SER A 380 21.03 0.15 21.92
C SER A 380 20.92 -1.37 21.96
N ASP A 381 22.02 -2.07 21.66
CA ASP A 381 22.24 -3.50 21.85
C ASP A 381 22.46 -3.88 23.32
N LEU A 382 22.99 -2.96 24.14
CA LEU A 382 23.17 -3.14 25.58
C LEU A 382 22.01 -2.60 26.42
N CYS A 383 21.49 -1.42 26.11
CA CYS A 383 20.45 -0.72 26.84
C CYS A 383 19.31 -0.36 25.87
N ARG A 384 18.18 -1.07 25.97
CA ARG A 384 17.14 -1.04 24.92
C ARG A 384 16.26 0.21 25.04
N PRO A 385 16.08 1.04 24.00
CA PRO A 385 15.09 2.13 24.02
C PRO A 385 13.65 1.60 24.04
N PHE A 386 12.72 2.34 24.64
CA PHE A 386 11.29 2.07 24.49
C PHE A 386 10.81 2.42 23.06
N PRO A 387 10.10 1.52 22.36
CA PRO A 387 9.54 1.83 21.04
C PRO A 387 8.59 3.04 21.10
N GLY A 388 8.81 4.04 20.25
CA GLY A 388 7.96 5.23 20.15
C GLY A 388 8.17 6.31 21.21
N LEU A 389 9.12 6.16 22.14
CA LEU A 389 9.48 7.19 23.12
C LEU A 389 10.84 7.83 22.82
N ALA A 390 10.99 9.09 23.19
CA ALA A 390 12.24 9.83 23.03
C ALA A 390 13.34 9.31 23.98
N TRP A 391 14.58 9.27 23.50
CA TRP A 391 15.76 9.03 24.34
C TRP A 391 15.85 10.12 25.42
N PRO A 392 16.12 9.81 26.70
CA PRO A 392 16.70 8.57 27.23
C PRO A 392 15.68 7.55 27.82
N SER A 393 14.45 7.49 27.32
CA SER A 393 13.46 6.50 27.80
C SER A 393 13.84 5.07 27.38
N THR A 394 14.27 4.23 28.32
CA THR A 394 14.74 2.86 28.04
C THR A 394 14.01 1.78 28.84
N ALA A 395 13.97 0.57 28.27
CA ALA A 395 13.35 -0.63 28.83
C ALA A 395 14.33 -1.50 29.64
N GLY A 396 15.52 -0.98 29.96
CA GLY A 396 16.55 -1.67 30.73
C GLY A 396 17.73 -2.24 29.94
N TRP A 397 18.66 -2.84 30.67
CA TRP A 397 19.81 -3.58 30.16
C TRP A 397 19.37 -4.91 29.53
N THR A 398 19.99 -5.30 28.41
CA THR A 398 19.73 -6.55 27.70
C THR A 398 20.60 -7.70 28.24
N CYS A 399 20.29 -8.94 27.84
CA CYS A 399 21.16 -10.09 28.11
C CYS A 399 22.62 -9.89 27.63
N GLN A 400 22.84 -9.13 26.56
CA GLN A 400 24.18 -8.78 26.07
C GLN A 400 24.92 -7.85 27.05
N ALA A 401 24.23 -6.93 27.73
CA ALA A 401 24.83 -6.11 28.78
C ALA A 401 25.19 -6.92 30.02
N TYR A 402 24.36 -7.88 30.43
CA TYR A 402 24.70 -8.80 31.54
C TYR A 402 25.92 -9.67 31.23
N ALA A 403 26.14 -10.03 29.97
CA ALA A 403 27.35 -10.69 29.51
C ALA A 403 28.57 -9.74 29.46
N GLU A 404 28.47 -8.61 28.75
CA GLU A 404 29.61 -7.70 28.54
C GLU A 404 30.06 -6.96 29.80
N LYS A 405 29.15 -6.64 30.73
CA LYS A 405 29.49 -6.06 32.04
C LYS A 405 30.03 -7.11 33.03
N GLY A 406 30.03 -8.40 32.67
CA GLY A 406 30.51 -9.49 33.51
C GLY A 406 29.63 -9.81 34.71
N TRP A 407 28.39 -9.31 34.75
CA TRP A 407 27.39 -9.56 35.80
C TRP A 407 26.94 -11.03 35.85
N CYS A 408 27.17 -11.77 34.77
CA CYS A 408 26.99 -13.21 34.70
C CYS A 408 28.32 -13.93 34.41
N ARG A 409 28.64 -14.94 35.23
CA ARG A 409 29.90 -15.70 35.16
C ARG A 409 29.63 -17.19 35.38
N GLY A 410 30.14 -18.04 34.50
CA GLY A 410 30.02 -19.50 34.64
C GLY A 410 28.57 -20.01 34.64
N ARG A 411 27.69 -19.39 33.85
CA ARG A 411 26.24 -19.67 33.79
C ARG A 411 25.52 -19.45 35.13
N ARG A 412 25.93 -18.42 35.88
CA ARG A 412 25.24 -17.90 37.07
C ARG A 412 25.31 -16.37 37.08
N VAL A 413 24.28 -15.74 37.63
CA VAL A 413 24.29 -14.32 38.01
C VAL A 413 25.18 -14.13 39.23
N LEU A 414 25.93 -13.03 39.31
CA LEU A 414 26.75 -12.69 40.47
C LEU A 414 25.92 -11.99 41.56
N ASP A 415 26.30 -12.22 42.82
CA ASP A 415 25.63 -11.62 43.99
C ASP A 415 25.58 -10.09 43.89
N GLY A 416 24.41 -9.53 44.21
CA GLY A 416 24.07 -8.12 43.97
C GLY A 416 23.21 -7.87 42.73
N HIS A 417 23.17 -8.80 41.76
CA HIS A 417 22.30 -8.70 40.56
C HIS A 417 21.22 -9.81 40.47
N LEU A 418 21.19 -10.73 41.44
CA LEU A 418 20.13 -11.74 41.57
C LEU A 418 18.76 -11.09 41.83
N GLY A 419 17.74 -11.52 41.09
CA GLY A 419 16.34 -11.07 41.27
C GLY A 419 15.92 -9.83 40.45
N ALA A 420 16.82 -9.19 39.71
CA ALA A 420 16.48 -8.08 38.81
C ALA A 420 15.78 -8.56 37.53
N PHE A 421 14.49 -8.91 37.63
CA PHE A 421 13.66 -9.43 36.51
C PHE A 421 14.18 -10.72 35.83
N PHE A 422 14.81 -11.57 36.63
CA PHE A 422 15.17 -12.97 36.33
C PHE A 422 16.12 -13.21 35.12
N PRO A 423 17.30 -12.56 35.05
CA PRO A 423 18.31 -12.86 34.03
C PRO A 423 18.76 -14.34 34.05
N GLU A 424 18.75 -15.01 35.21
CA GLU A 424 19.00 -16.44 35.37
C GLU A 424 17.93 -17.35 34.75
N GLN A 425 16.79 -16.80 34.31
CA GLN A 425 15.77 -17.49 33.52
C GLN A 425 15.80 -17.04 32.06
N HIS A 426 16.11 -15.77 31.78
CA HIS A 426 15.96 -15.18 30.46
C HIS A 426 17.23 -15.14 29.59
N CYS A 427 18.42 -15.16 30.19
CA CYS A 427 19.69 -14.93 29.50
C CYS A 427 20.65 -16.11 29.59
N CYS A 428 21.21 -16.54 28.46
CA CYS A 428 22.06 -17.72 28.33
C CYS A 428 23.36 -17.62 29.17
N ALA A 429 24.04 -16.47 29.08
CA ALA A 429 25.26 -16.20 29.85
C ALA A 429 25.05 -16.31 31.38
N CYS A 430 23.82 -16.10 31.84
CA CYS A 430 23.39 -16.11 33.23
C CYS A 430 22.88 -17.46 33.72
N GLY A 431 22.80 -18.46 32.84
CA GLY A 431 22.31 -19.82 33.12
C GLY A 431 20.93 -20.13 32.56
N GLY A 432 20.13 -19.08 32.29
CA GLY A 432 18.81 -19.16 31.69
C GLY A 432 18.83 -19.28 30.18
N GLY A 433 17.83 -18.65 29.53
CA GLY A 433 17.60 -18.74 28.10
C GLY A 433 17.06 -20.11 27.67
N LYS A 434 16.61 -20.22 26.42
CA LYS A 434 16.09 -21.47 25.87
C LYS A 434 17.19 -22.25 25.17
N ILE A 435 17.47 -23.49 25.59
CA ILE A 435 18.30 -24.40 24.79
C ILE A 435 17.53 -24.78 23.53
N VAL A 436 17.96 -24.26 22.38
CA VAL A 436 17.33 -24.45 21.06
C VAL A 436 17.95 -25.60 20.24
N ALA A 437 19.16 -26.05 20.59
CA ALA A 437 19.75 -27.30 20.08
C ALA A 437 20.78 -27.90 21.05
N ARG A 438 21.09 -29.20 20.91
CA ARG A 438 22.13 -29.90 21.70
C ARG A 438 23.05 -30.74 20.79
N GLY A 439 24.35 -30.69 21.04
CA GLY A 439 25.34 -31.48 20.30
C GLY A 439 25.58 -31.01 18.85
N SER A 440 26.16 -31.89 18.05
CA SER A 440 26.50 -31.66 16.63
C SER A 440 25.32 -31.18 15.76
N SER A 441 24.08 -31.44 16.20
CA SER A 441 22.85 -30.91 15.59
C SER A 441 22.86 -29.39 15.43
N ALA A 442 23.49 -28.62 16.33
CA ALA A 442 23.51 -27.16 16.25
C ALA A 442 24.32 -26.65 15.04
N ALA A 443 25.48 -27.27 14.77
CA ALA A 443 26.26 -26.98 13.58
C ALA A 443 25.54 -27.50 12.32
N ALA A 444 24.94 -28.69 12.40
CA ALA A 444 24.17 -29.27 11.30
C ALA A 444 22.93 -28.46 10.92
N VAL A 445 22.18 -27.89 11.85
CA VAL A 445 21.01 -27.05 11.56
C VAL A 445 21.41 -25.77 10.83
N VAL A 446 22.46 -25.08 11.28
CA VAL A 446 22.98 -23.91 10.55
C VAL A 446 23.54 -24.33 9.17
N ALA A 447 24.32 -25.41 9.11
CA ALA A 447 24.89 -25.90 7.85
C ALA A 447 23.81 -26.35 6.85
N ASN A 448 22.75 -27.01 7.30
CA ASN A 448 21.64 -27.50 6.48
C ASN A 448 20.60 -26.40 6.14
N ALA A 449 20.61 -25.28 6.88
CA ALA A 449 19.93 -24.05 6.49
C ALA A 449 20.74 -23.25 5.44
N THR A 450 22.07 -23.21 5.55
CA THR A 450 22.95 -22.55 4.55
C THR A 450 23.15 -23.39 3.29
N GLN A 451 23.09 -24.72 3.38
CA GLN A 451 22.87 -25.60 2.23
C GLN A 451 21.46 -25.33 1.69
N PRO A 452 21.30 -25.06 0.38
CA PRO A 452 20.00 -24.84 -0.21
C PRO A 452 19.53 -26.06 -1.02
N LYS A 453 18.20 -26.23 -1.15
CA LYS A 453 17.59 -26.91 -2.31
C LYS A 453 17.70 -26.04 -3.58
N CYS A 454 18.90 -25.52 -3.85
CA CYS A 454 19.19 -24.72 -5.04
C CYS A 454 19.49 -25.67 -6.19
N TYR A 455 18.42 -26.16 -6.83
CA TYR A 455 18.58 -26.86 -8.10
C TYR A 455 19.15 -25.86 -9.11
N ARG A 456 20.34 -26.15 -9.65
CA ARG A 456 20.93 -25.33 -10.74
C ARG A 456 20.41 -25.77 -12.12
N ASP A 457 20.02 -27.03 -12.31
CA ASP A 457 19.45 -27.50 -13.58
C ASP A 457 18.08 -26.86 -13.82
N THR A 458 17.92 -26.15 -14.94
CA THR A 458 16.69 -25.43 -15.29
C THR A 458 15.66 -26.29 -16.03
N GLY A 459 15.91 -27.60 -16.17
CA GLY A 459 15.19 -28.48 -17.09
C GLY A 459 15.34 -28.09 -18.57
N GLY A 460 16.29 -27.20 -18.88
CA GLY A 460 16.51 -26.67 -20.22
C GLY A 460 17.60 -27.44 -20.95
N THR A 461 17.53 -27.45 -22.28
CA THR A 461 18.63 -27.93 -23.13
C THR A 461 19.13 -26.82 -24.06
N CYS A 462 20.44 -26.79 -24.25
CA CYS A 462 21.15 -25.94 -25.20
C CYS A 462 21.67 -26.74 -26.42
N ARG A 463 21.35 -28.04 -26.53
CA ARG A 463 21.91 -29.02 -27.50
C ARG A 463 21.92 -28.56 -28.96
N LEU A 464 20.96 -27.74 -29.38
CA LEU A 464 20.80 -27.31 -30.78
C LEU A 464 21.50 -25.98 -31.11
N LEU A 465 21.77 -25.13 -30.11
CA LEU A 465 22.24 -23.75 -30.31
C LEU A 465 23.55 -23.45 -29.57
N GLY A 466 24.06 -24.37 -28.74
CA GLY A 466 25.22 -24.15 -27.86
C GLY A 466 24.98 -23.14 -26.74
N GLN A 467 23.80 -22.52 -26.70
CA GLN A 467 23.43 -21.43 -25.80
C GLN A 467 22.06 -21.70 -25.16
N CYS A 468 21.81 -21.06 -24.02
CA CYS A 468 20.53 -21.11 -23.31
C CYS A 468 19.64 -19.96 -23.76
N ARG A 469 18.32 -20.19 -23.80
CA ARG A 469 17.33 -19.16 -24.18
C ARG A 469 17.31 -18.03 -23.14
N ASP A 470 17.36 -16.79 -23.60
CA ASP A 470 17.54 -15.58 -22.78
C ASP A 470 16.55 -15.44 -21.60
N PHE A 471 15.32 -15.94 -21.75
CA PHE A 471 14.32 -15.91 -20.66
C PHE A 471 14.78 -16.63 -19.39
N ARG A 472 15.78 -17.52 -19.50
CA ARG A 472 16.36 -18.23 -18.35
C ARG A 472 17.29 -17.36 -17.51
N GLY A 473 17.66 -16.16 -17.96
CA GLY A 473 18.56 -15.26 -17.25
C GLY A 473 19.98 -15.81 -17.14
N GLU A 474 20.53 -15.81 -15.92
CA GLU A 474 21.92 -16.17 -15.62
C GLU A 474 22.17 -17.69 -15.69
N ALA A 475 22.07 -18.27 -16.89
CA ALA A 475 22.31 -19.68 -17.19
C ALA A 475 23.54 -19.89 -18.09
N SER A 476 24.29 -20.94 -17.81
CA SER A 476 25.36 -21.51 -18.63
C SER A 476 24.89 -22.76 -19.37
N CYS A 477 25.41 -22.99 -20.58
CA CYS A 477 25.26 -24.27 -21.28
C CYS A 477 26.34 -25.23 -20.76
N GLU A 478 25.93 -26.21 -19.95
CA GLU A 478 26.82 -27.21 -19.34
C GLU A 478 26.31 -28.61 -19.77
N SER A 479 27.16 -29.40 -20.44
CA SER A 479 26.82 -30.78 -20.88
C SER A 479 25.48 -30.90 -21.63
N ASN A 480 25.21 -30.00 -22.57
CA ASN A 480 23.96 -29.85 -23.34
C ASN A 480 22.71 -29.47 -22.51
N ARG A 481 22.85 -29.16 -21.22
CA ARG A 481 21.78 -28.65 -20.35
C ARG A 481 21.97 -27.17 -20.05
N CYS A 482 20.89 -26.50 -19.68
CA CYS A 482 20.93 -25.16 -19.12
C CYS A 482 20.99 -25.25 -17.60
N ILE A 483 22.09 -24.78 -17.05
CA ILE A 483 22.39 -24.82 -15.63
C ILE A 483 22.58 -23.37 -15.17
N CYS A 484 21.93 -22.94 -14.10
CA CYS A 484 22.12 -21.61 -13.52
C CYS A 484 23.57 -21.40 -13.10
N ARG A 485 24.11 -20.19 -13.29
CA ARG A 485 25.46 -19.82 -12.85
C ARG A 485 25.60 -19.92 -11.33
N GLU A 486 26.84 -19.93 -10.85
CA GLU A 486 27.09 -19.94 -9.40
C GLU A 486 26.46 -18.71 -8.72
N GLY A 487 25.83 -18.91 -7.56
CA GLY A 487 25.03 -17.88 -6.89
C GLY A 487 23.59 -17.75 -7.40
N TYR A 488 23.14 -18.55 -8.37
CA TYR A 488 21.77 -18.54 -8.91
C TYR A 488 21.10 -19.93 -8.79
N CYS A 489 19.78 -19.94 -8.56
CA CYS A 489 18.95 -21.14 -8.50
C CYS A 489 17.89 -21.13 -9.60
N ALA A 490 17.60 -22.29 -10.17
CA ALA A 490 16.45 -22.49 -11.03
C ALA A 490 15.15 -22.46 -10.22
N HIS A 491 14.11 -21.86 -10.78
CA HIS A 491 12.74 -22.01 -10.29
C HIS A 491 11.92 -22.93 -11.23
N SER A 492 10.65 -23.21 -10.91
CA SER A 492 9.76 -24.08 -11.72
C SER A 492 9.40 -23.51 -13.09
N ASP A 493 9.66 -22.22 -13.33
CA ASP A 493 9.63 -21.59 -14.65
C ASP A 493 10.89 -21.91 -15.50
N GLY A 494 11.89 -22.54 -14.90
CA GLY A 494 13.18 -22.82 -15.54
C GLY A 494 14.03 -21.57 -15.77
N ALA A 495 13.78 -20.47 -15.05
CA ALA A 495 14.65 -19.30 -15.03
C ALA A 495 15.52 -19.25 -13.78
N CYS A 496 16.66 -18.55 -13.89
CA CYS A 496 17.70 -18.47 -12.88
C CYS A 496 17.64 -17.18 -12.09
N TYR A 497 17.41 -17.30 -10.78
CA TYR A 497 17.27 -16.17 -9.86
C TYR A 497 18.38 -16.16 -8.81
N ARG A 498 18.85 -14.98 -8.40
CA ARG A 498 20.00 -14.84 -7.47
C ARG A 498 19.64 -15.39 -6.09
N ASN A 499 20.48 -16.25 -5.53
CA ASN A 499 20.30 -16.86 -4.24
C ASN A 499 20.83 -15.96 -3.11
N PHE A 500 19.91 -15.33 -2.35
CA PHE A 500 20.27 -14.49 -1.20
C PHE A 500 20.40 -15.27 0.12
N GLY A 501 20.29 -16.60 0.09
CA GLY A 501 20.53 -17.47 1.24
C GLY A 501 19.52 -17.27 2.37
N LEU A 502 20.00 -16.88 3.56
CA LEU A 502 19.18 -16.56 4.73
C LEU A 502 19.08 -15.04 4.88
N ILE A 503 17.87 -14.53 5.08
CA ILE A 503 17.57 -13.10 5.19
C ILE A 503 16.86 -12.79 6.51
N ALA A 504 17.18 -11.64 7.08
CA ALA A 504 16.53 -11.08 8.27
C ALA A 504 15.41 -10.12 7.82
N ALA A 505 14.17 -10.47 8.13
CA ALA A 505 12.96 -9.74 7.71
C ALA A 505 11.97 -9.62 8.87
N THR A 506 11.12 -8.60 8.85
CA THR A 506 10.08 -8.38 9.87
C THR A 506 8.77 -9.05 9.45
N VAL A 507 8.15 -9.73 10.42
CA VAL A 507 6.81 -10.33 10.32
C VAL A 507 5.87 -9.60 11.26
N VAL A 508 4.67 -9.28 10.78
CA VAL A 508 3.65 -8.54 11.52
C VAL A 508 2.37 -9.38 11.55
N PRO A 509 1.99 -9.96 12.71
CA PRO A 509 0.68 -10.55 12.90
C PRO A 509 -0.40 -9.48 12.71
N VAL A 510 -1.38 -9.83 11.88
CA VAL A 510 -2.60 -9.05 11.66
C VAL A 510 -3.73 -10.06 11.71
N HIS A 511 -4.40 -10.16 12.85
CA HIS A 511 -5.48 -11.12 13.09
C HIS A 511 -6.49 -10.54 14.09
N GLN A 512 -7.59 -11.25 14.39
CA GLN A 512 -8.73 -10.66 15.10
C GLN A 512 -8.39 -10.13 16.51
N GLN A 513 -7.35 -10.69 17.16
CA GLN A 513 -6.87 -10.26 18.49
C GLN A 513 -5.72 -9.24 18.42
N GLN A 514 -5.08 -9.10 17.25
CA GLN A 514 -4.08 -8.07 16.94
C GLN A 514 -4.41 -7.46 15.56
N PRO A 515 -5.48 -6.64 15.43
CA PRO A 515 -5.92 -6.08 14.14
C PRO A 515 -5.07 -4.87 13.68
N SER A 516 -3.88 -4.69 14.26
CA SER A 516 -2.97 -3.58 13.99
C SER A 516 -2.12 -3.86 12.75
N PHE A 517 -2.40 -3.16 11.65
CA PHE A 517 -1.54 -3.14 10.48
C PHE A 517 -0.19 -2.45 10.76
N PRO A 518 0.88 -2.74 9.99
CA PRO A 518 2.16 -2.03 10.10
C PRO A 518 1.97 -0.52 9.85
N GLU A 519 2.80 0.31 10.50
CA GLU A 519 2.58 1.76 10.68
C GLU A 519 2.20 2.55 9.42
N ARG A 520 2.78 2.22 8.24
CA ARG A 520 2.42 2.87 6.97
C ARG A 520 1.01 2.51 6.49
N GLN A 521 0.61 1.26 6.68
CA GLN A 521 -0.71 0.73 6.36
C GLN A 521 -1.76 0.96 7.47
N ALA A 522 -1.37 1.63 8.55
CA ALA A 522 -2.24 2.05 9.64
C ALA A 522 -2.43 3.58 9.64
N PHE A 523 -3.46 4.06 10.33
CA PHE A 523 -3.78 5.49 10.47
C PHE A 523 -3.98 6.23 9.13
N ILE A 524 -4.55 5.52 8.15
CA ILE A 524 -4.97 6.04 6.84
C ILE A 524 -6.31 6.77 7.04
N ALA A 525 -6.38 8.07 6.77
CA ALA A 525 -7.60 8.86 6.88
C ALA A 525 -8.44 8.80 5.60
N THR A 526 -7.79 8.71 4.43
CA THR A 526 -8.47 8.73 3.12
C THR A 526 -8.06 7.57 2.21
N GLY A 527 -8.99 7.10 1.39
CA GLY A 527 -8.78 5.97 0.48
C GLY A 527 -9.29 6.22 -0.93
N LEU A 528 -8.52 5.79 -1.93
CA LEU A 528 -8.96 5.68 -3.32
C LEU A 528 -8.95 4.20 -3.74
N CYS A 529 -10.13 3.62 -3.95
CA CYS A 529 -10.31 2.29 -4.50
C CYS A 529 -10.49 2.34 -6.02
N ILE A 530 -9.72 1.54 -6.76
CA ILE A 530 -9.79 1.45 -8.23
C ILE A 530 -9.95 -0.01 -8.65
N SER A 531 -11.14 -0.37 -9.14
CA SER A 531 -11.50 -1.76 -9.41
C SER A 531 -10.67 -2.44 -10.50
N GLY A 532 -10.81 -3.76 -10.63
CA GLY A 532 -10.39 -4.47 -11.83
C GLY A 532 -11.23 -4.15 -13.06
N GLY A 533 -10.89 -4.80 -14.19
CA GLY A 533 -11.47 -4.53 -15.52
C GLY A 533 -10.45 -4.22 -16.62
N GLY A 534 -9.19 -4.68 -16.49
CA GLY A 534 -8.15 -4.52 -17.50
C GLY A 534 -8.00 -3.08 -18.04
N SER A 535 -7.83 -2.94 -19.35
CA SER A 535 -7.61 -1.66 -20.00
C SER A 535 -8.75 -0.64 -19.84
N ARG A 536 -10.01 -1.09 -19.68
CA ARG A 536 -11.14 -0.22 -19.32
C ARG A 536 -10.88 0.47 -17.97
N SER A 537 -10.46 -0.30 -16.96
CA SER A 537 -10.13 0.28 -15.66
C SER A 537 -8.89 1.18 -15.71
N ALA A 538 -7.86 0.82 -16.49
CA ALA A 538 -6.68 1.65 -16.65
C ALA A 538 -6.96 3.02 -17.31
N ALA A 539 -7.81 3.05 -18.35
CA ALA A 539 -8.25 4.28 -19.00
C ALA A 539 -9.13 5.16 -18.07
N SER A 540 -10.05 4.54 -17.32
CA SER A 540 -10.82 5.24 -16.29
C SER A 540 -9.92 5.85 -15.19
N ALA A 541 -8.96 5.08 -14.69
CA ALA A 541 -8.04 5.52 -13.65
C ALA A 541 -7.20 6.74 -14.07
N LEU A 542 -6.81 6.84 -15.35
CA LEU A 542 -6.20 8.05 -15.91
C LEU A 542 -7.12 9.27 -15.74
N GLY A 543 -8.40 9.15 -16.10
CA GLY A 543 -9.39 10.23 -15.96
C GLY A 543 -9.55 10.69 -14.50
N VAL A 544 -9.74 9.73 -13.58
CA VAL A 544 -9.90 10.02 -12.15
C VAL A 544 -8.65 10.68 -11.57
N LEU A 545 -7.46 10.13 -11.81
CA LEU A 545 -6.20 10.67 -11.28
C LEU A 545 -5.88 12.05 -11.86
N ARG A 546 -6.20 12.30 -13.14
CA ARG A 546 -6.06 13.63 -13.79
C ARG A 546 -7.01 14.67 -13.19
N ALA A 547 -8.26 14.30 -12.91
CA ALA A 547 -9.21 15.20 -12.26
C ALA A 547 -8.78 15.52 -10.81
N LEU A 548 -8.39 14.50 -10.02
CA LEU A 548 -7.84 14.70 -8.67
C LEU A 548 -6.57 15.55 -8.67
N HIS A 549 -5.71 15.43 -9.68
CA HIS A 549 -4.55 16.31 -9.87
C HIS A 549 -5.00 17.76 -10.16
N SER A 550 -5.93 17.94 -11.09
CA SER A 550 -6.43 19.25 -11.53
C SER A 550 -7.21 20.00 -10.44
N LEU A 551 -7.83 19.27 -9.51
CA LEU A 551 -8.52 19.80 -8.32
C LEU A 551 -7.58 20.03 -7.12
N GLY A 552 -6.30 19.65 -7.22
CA GLY A 552 -5.32 19.74 -6.13
C GLY A 552 -5.54 18.74 -4.99
N LEU A 553 -6.24 17.63 -5.25
CA LEU A 553 -6.69 16.65 -4.24
C LEU A 553 -5.76 15.45 -4.06
N LEU A 554 -4.86 15.16 -5.01
CA LEU A 554 -3.89 14.06 -4.86
C LEU A 554 -3.07 14.06 -3.55
N PRO A 555 -2.63 15.21 -2.99
CA PRO A 555 -1.93 15.24 -1.70
C PRO A 555 -2.78 14.76 -0.52
N GLY A 556 -4.11 14.77 -0.65
CA GLY A 556 -5.06 14.29 0.35
C GLY A 556 -5.46 12.82 0.19
N VAL A 557 -4.77 12.04 -0.66
CA VAL A 557 -4.99 10.59 -0.84
C VAL A 557 -3.91 9.80 -0.08
N ASP A 558 -4.22 9.31 1.12
CA ASP A 558 -3.26 8.54 1.94
C ASP A 558 -2.95 7.16 1.33
N ALA A 559 -3.97 6.49 0.80
CA ALA A 559 -3.86 5.14 0.27
C ALA A 559 -4.60 4.93 -1.06
N ILE A 560 -3.97 4.18 -1.97
CA ILE A 560 -4.62 3.55 -3.13
C ILE A 560 -4.79 2.06 -2.84
N SER A 561 -5.98 1.52 -3.09
CA SER A 561 -6.26 0.08 -3.12
C SER A 561 -6.76 -0.30 -4.51
N ALA A 562 -6.04 -1.15 -5.23
CA ALA A 562 -6.33 -1.39 -6.65
C ALA A 562 -6.17 -2.85 -7.08
N VAL A 563 -7.00 -3.25 -8.04
CA VAL A 563 -7.12 -4.62 -8.54
C VAL A 563 -6.92 -4.63 -10.06
N SER A 564 -6.26 -5.65 -10.60
CA SER A 564 -6.19 -5.93 -12.06
C SER A 564 -5.79 -4.70 -12.88
N GLY A 565 -6.60 -4.25 -13.84
CA GLY A 565 -6.39 -3.03 -14.62
C GLY A 565 -6.25 -1.74 -13.81
N GLY A 566 -6.90 -1.63 -12.65
CA GLY A 566 -6.68 -0.55 -11.69
C GLY A 566 -5.27 -0.60 -11.10
N SER A 567 -4.76 -1.81 -10.83
CA SER A 567 -3.37 -2.01 -10.38
C SER A 567 -2.35 -1.67 -11.47
N TRP A 568 -2.66 -1.90 -12.76
CA TRP A 568 -1.79 -1.54 -13.89
C TRP A 568 -1.54 -0.02 -13.91
N ALA A 569 -2.62 0.78 -13.89
CA ALA A 569 -2.51 2.23 -13.88
C ALA A 569 -1.90 2.75 -12.57
N SER A 570 -2.32 2.20 -11.43
CA SER A 570 -1.79 2.61 -10.11
C SER A 570 -0.29 2.31 -9.98
N ALA A 571 0.21 1.18 -10.52
CA ALA A 571 1.63 0.85 -10.53
C ALA A 571 2.46 1.87 -11.32
N VAL A 572 2.01 2.24 -12.52
CA VAL A 572 2.68 3.27 -13.33
C VAL A 572 2.61 4.64 -12.62
N PHE A 573 1.45 5.01 -12.07
CA PHE A 573 1.30 6.25 -11.29
C PHE A 573 2.20 6.29 -10.04
N MET A 574 2.35 5.21 -9.30
CA MET A 574 3.15 5.17 -8.06
C MET A 574 4.66 5.17 -8.32
N PHE A 575 5.13 4.59 -9.42
CA PHE A 575 6.55 4.25 -9.60
C PHE A 575 7.24 4.83 -10.84
N ALA A 576 6.53 5.17 -11.91
CA ALA A 576 7.18 5.66 -13.14
C ALA A 576 7.91 6.99 -12.89
N ASN A 577 9.17 7.08 -13.33
CA ASN A 577 10.00 8.28 -13.17
C ASN A 577 9.64 9.36 -14.22
N LEU A 578 8.41 9.87 -14.11
CA LEU A 578 7.79 10.87 -14.97
C LEU A 578 7.02 11.87 -14.10
N THR A 579 6.91 13.11 -14.56
CA THR A 579 6.09 14.13 -13.88
C THR A 579 4.61 13.78 -13.93
N LEU A 580 3.82 14.35 -13.02
CA LEU A 580 2.35 14.24 -13.06
C LEU A 580 1.76 14.76 -14.37
N ALA A 581 2.38 15.79 -14.98
CA ALA A 581 1.95 16.34 -16.27
C ALA A 581 2.20 15.37 -17.45
N GLU A 582 3.34 14.69 -17.50
CA GLU A 582 3.63 13.69 -18.54
C GLU A 582 2.78 12.42 -18.38
N LEU A 583 2.56 11.99 -17.13
CA LEU A 583 1.74 10.81 -16.81
C LEU A 583 0.26 11.03 -17.14
N LEU A 584 -0.32 12.12 -16.62
CA LEU A 584 -1.76 12.34 -16.66
C LEU A 584 -2.21 13.19 -17.86
N GLY A 585 -1.31 14.01 -18.42
CA GLY A 585 -1.65 15.01 -19.44
C GLY A 585 -2.37 16.24 -18.86
N SER A 586 -2.76 17.15 -19.74
CA SER A 586 -3.62 18.30 -19.41
C SER A 586 -5.06 17.86 -19.11
N ARG A 587 -5.81 18.71 -18.40
CA ARG A 587 -7.26 18.58 -18.24
C ARG A 587 -7.95 18.48 -19.61
N THR A 588 -8.96 17.62 -19.74
CA THR A 588 -9.79 17.52 -20.95
C THR A 588 -10.90 18.57 -20.99
N ASP A 589 -11.22 19.02 -22.19
CA ASP A 589 -12.39 19.83 -22.55
C ASP A 589 -13.23 18.97 -23.51
N PRO A 590 -14.40 18.44 -23.09
CA PRO A 590 -15.20 17.52 -23.90
C PRO A 590 -15.58 18.10 -25.28
N SER A 591 -15.79 19.41 -25.36
CA SER A 591 -16.11 20.13 -26.61
C SER A 591 -15.01 20.08 -27.67
N ARG A 592 -13.80 19.60 -27.33
CA ARG A 592 -12.66 19.44 -28.25
C ARG A 592 -12.41 18.00 -28.66
N LEU A 593 -13.18 17.04 -28.16
CA LEU A 593 -12.98 15.60 -28.41
C LEU A 593 -13.56 15.16 -29.76
N SER A 594 -13.03 15.73 -30.84
CA SER A 594 -13.26 15.25 -32.21
C SER A 594 -12.69 13.85 -32.39
N LEU A 595 -13.14 13.12 -33.41
CA LEU A 595 -12.61 11.80 -33.77
C LEU A 595 -11.11 11.86 -34.10
N ALA A 596 -10.63 13.01 -34.58
CA ALA A 596 -9.21 13.28 -34.80
C ALA A 596 -8.45 13.54 -33.48
N ALA A 597 -9.03 14.31 -32.55
CA ALA A 597 -8.42 14.57 -31.24
C ALA A 597 -8.36 13.30 -30.37
N LEU A 598 -9.43 12.49 -30.39
CA LEU A 598 -9.48 11.20 -29.71
C LEU A 598 -8.46 10.20 -30.29
N ALA A 599 -8.18 10.25 -31.58
CA ALA A 599 -7.17 9.41 -32.22
C ALA A 599 -5.71 9.83 -31.92
N ALA A 600 -5.48 10.97 -31.27
CA ALA A 600 -4.14 11.41 -30.89
C ALA A 600 -3.56 10.53 -29.76
N PRO A 601 -2.23 10.31 -29.70
CA PRO A 601 -1.61 9.49 -28.66
C PRO A 601 -1.99 9.96 -27.24
N PRO A 602 -2.30 9.05 -26.32
CA PRO A 602 -2.64 9.41 -24.95
C PRO A 602 -1.39 9.94 -24.20
N PRO A 603 -1.57 10.66 -23.09
CA PRO A 603 -0.47 10.92 -22.14
C PRO A 603 0.02 9.60 -21.53
N ALA A 604 1.19 9.62 -20.89
CA ALA A 604 2.00 8.41 -20.73
C ALA A 604 1.27 7.27 -20.00
N LEU A 605 0.46 7.56 -18.98
CA LEU A 605 -0.33 6.54 -18.26
C LEU A 605 -1.39 5.87 -19.14
N GLY A 606 -1.92 6.54 -20.16
CA GLY A 606 -2.96 5.99 -21.03
C GLY A 606 -2.47 4.89 -21.98
N PHE A 607 -1.16 4.83 -22.28
CA PHE A 607 -0.59 3.72 -23.07
C PHE A 607 -0.78 2.35 -22.39
N VAL A 608 -0.98 2.30 -21.07
CA VAL A 608 -1.35 1.08 -20.32
C VAL A 608 -2.63 0.45 -20.88
N ALA A 609 -3.61 1.27 -21.26
CA ALA A 609 -4.89 0.80 -21.80
C ALA A 609 -4.81 0.38 -23.28
N THR A 610 -3.74 0.73 -23.99
CA THR A 610 -3.52 0.42 -25.41
C THR A 610 -2.39 -0.59 -25.63
N ALA A 611 -1.87 -1.20 -24.56
CA ALA A 611 -0.74 -2.13 -24.62
C ALA A 611 -1.13 -3.46 -25.29
N ALA A 612 -0.44 -3.81 -26.38
CA ALA A 612 -0.71 -5.03 -27.16
C ALA A 612 -0.23 -6.31 -26.45
N THR A 613 -1.09 -6.88 -25.60
CA THR A 613 -0.74 -8.05 -24.78
C THR A 613 -0.69 -9.34 -25.60
N THR A 614 -1.56 -9.51 -26.60
CA THR A 614 -1.54 -10.70 -27.47
C THR A 614 -0.19 -10.84 -28.15
N ARG A 615 0.22 -9.83 -28.95
CA ARG A 615 1.47 -9.87 -29.71
C ARG A 615 2.68 -10.14 -28.81
N THR A 616 2.68 -9.53 -27.63
CA THR A 616 3.73 -9.70 -26.63
C THR A 616 3.77 -11.13 -26.08
N ALA A 617 2.62 -11.69 -25.71
CA ALA A 617 2.51 -13.07 -25.26
C ALA A 617 2.96 -14.07 -26.35
N LEU A 618 2.61 -13.85 -27.62
CA LEU A 618 3.02 -14.75 -28.71
C LEU A 618 4.55 -14.72 -28.90
N GLY A 619 5.16 -13.53 -28.85
CA GLY A 619 6.61 -13.36 -28.91
C GLY A 619 7.35 -14.02 -27.74
N LEU A 620 6.89 -13.80 -26.51
CA LEU A 620 7.42 -14.45 -25.31
C LEU A 620 7.26 -15.98 -25.37
N LYS A 621 6.14 -16.48 -25.89
CA LYS A 621 5.92 -17.92 -26.05
C LYS A 621 6.84 -18.54 -27.10
N ALA A 622 7.11 -17.85 -28.21
CA ALA A 622 8.08 -18.27 -29.22
C ALA A 622 9.53 -18.27 -28.66
N ALA A 623 9.90 -17.24 -27.90
CA ALA A 623 11.14 -17.16 -27.15
C ALA A 623 11.29 -18.30 -26.12
N GLY A 624 10.18 -18.91 -25.68
CA GLY A 624 10.15 -20.17 -24.94
C GLY A 624 9.67 -20.06 -23.50
N VAL A 625 9.12 -18.91 -23.11
CA VAL A 625 8.58 -18.68 -21.76
C VAL A 625 7.51 -19.75 -21.42
N PRO A 626 7.58 -20.40 -20.24
CA PRO A 626 6.59 -21.39 -19.82
C PRO A 626 5.25 -20.73 -19.53
N LEU A 627 4.16 -21.50 -19.57
CA LEU A 627 2.80 -20.97 -19.47
C LEU A 627 2.57 -20.18 -18.15
N GLY A 628 3.04 -20.66 -17.01
CA GLY A 628 2.81 -20.03 -15.70
C GLY A 628 3.62 -18.76 -15.44
N ALA A 629 4.66 -18.52 -16.24
CA ALA A 629 5.35 -17.23 -16.28
C ALA A 629 4.80 -16.31 -17.37
N LEU A 630 4.13 -16.85 -18.39
CA LEU A 630 3.78 -16.14 -19.63
C LEU A 630 2.94 -14.89 -19.37
N TRP A 631 1.91 -14.97 -18.52
CA TRP A 631 1.07 -13.81 -18.23
C TRP A 631 1.82 -12.72 -17.46
N VAL A 632 2.55 -13.10 -16.40
CA VAL A 632 3.35 -12.16 -15.61
C VAL A 632 4.45 -11.51 -16.47
N SER A 633 5.12 -12.28 -17.34
CA SER A 633 6.08 -11.75 -18.32
C SER A 633 5.41 -10.86 -19.37
N THR A 634 4.16 -11.12 -19.75
CA THR A 634 3.41 -10.29 -20.71
C THR A 634 3.06 -8.94 -20.09
N VAL A 635 2.56 -8.92 -18.85
CA VAL A 635 2.30 -7.67 -18.10
C VAL A 635 3.61 -6.90 -17.88
N ALA A 636 4.69 -7.60 -17.49
CA ALA A 636 6.01 -7.00 -17.35
C ALA A 636 6.49 -6.31 -18.66
N LYS A 637 6.47 -7.04 -19.79
CA LYS A 637 6.99 -6.62 -21.10
C LYS A 637 6.11 -5.58 -21.81
N ALA A 638 4.78 -5.75 -21.80
CA ALA A 638 3.86 -4.91 -22.56
C ALA A 638 3.42 -3.64 -21.81
N ILE A 639 3.20 -3.74 -20.49
CA ILE A 639 2.56 -2.70 -19.70
C ILE A 639 3.56 -1.91 -18.85
N LEU A 640 4.57 -2.58 -18.27
CA LEU A 640 5.44 -1.97 -17.26
C LEU A 640 6.83 -1.60 -17.77
N GLU A 641 7.42 -2.37 -18.68
CA GLU A 641 8.72 -2.07 -19.28
C GLU A 641 8.81 -0.73 -20.02
N PRO A 642 7.76 -0.22 -20.71
CA PRO A 642 7.77 1.13 -21.29
C PRO A 642 8.06 2.27 -20.30
N PHE A 643 7.89 2.02 -18.99
CA PHE A 643 8.15 2.96 -17.90
C PHE A 643 9.39 2.57 -17.06
N GLY A 644 10.16 1.58 -17.50
CA GLY A 644 11.28 0.99 -16.75
C GLY A 644 10.86 0.05 -15.60
N LEU A 645 9.56 -0.27 -15.47
CA LEU A 645 8.99 -0.99 -14.32
C LEU A 645 8.88 -2.52 -14.52
N GLY A 646 9.22 -3.02 -15.71
CA GLY A 646 9.06 -4.43 -16.12
C GLY A 646 9.98 -5.46 -15.46
N SER A 647 10.71 -5.13 -14.40
CA SER A 647 11.67 -6.06 -13.78
C SER A 647 10.99 -7.16 -12.96
N LEU A 648 11.31 -8.41 -13.27
CA LEU A 648 10.91 -9.59 -12.48
C LEU A 648 11.86 -9.90 -11.31
N HIS A 649 12.94 -9.12 -11.15
CA HIS A 649 14.03 -9.37 -10.19
C HIS A 649 14.30 -8.20 -9.23
N MET A 650 13.54 -7.11 -9.32
CA MET A 650 13.69 -5.93 -8.45
C MET A 650 12.63 -5.95 -7.33
N PRO A 651 12.98 -6.29 -6.07
CA PRO A 651 12.04 -6.22 -4.96
C PRO A 651 11.55 -4.78 -4.74
N MET A 652 10.32 -4.65 -4.24
CA MET A 652 9.80 -3.36 -3.80
C MET A 652 10.29 -3.02 -2.38
N ALA A 653 10.36 -1.71 -2.09
CA ALA A 653 10.51 -1.14 -0.76
C ALA A 653 9.68 0.17 -0.68
N PRO A 654 9.28 0.64 0.51
CA PRO A 654 8.38 1.79 0.62
C PRO A 654 9.07 3.17 0.59
N SER A 655 10.40 3.22 0.73
CA SER A 655 11.22 4.43 0.58
C SER A 655 12.73 4.09 0.56
N SER A 656 13.59 5.08 0.33
CA SER A 656 15.05 4.87 0.26
C SER A 656 15.66 4.47 1.61
N GLU A 657 15.07 4.97 2.70
CA GLU A 657 15.49 4.72 4.08
C GLU A 657 15.15 3.27 4.49
N ALA A 658 14.01 2.75 3.99
CA ALA A 658 13.67 1.34 4.12
C ALA A 658 14.67 0.46 3.36
N VAL A 659 15.08 0.82 2.13
CA VAL A 659 16.14 0.11 1.40
C VAL A 659 17.46 0.12 2.17
N ALA A 660 17.83 1.24 2.80
CA ALA A 660 19.02 1.32 3.66
C ALA A 660 18.91 0.39 4.89
N SER A 661 17.76 0.37 5.57
CA SER A 661 17.47 -0.55 6.69
C SER A 661 17.53 -2.02 6.28
N ILE A 662 16.95 -2.38 5.13
CA ILE A 662 16.98 -3.74 4.59
C ILE A 662 18.42 -4.16 4.30
N ARG A 663 19.21 -3.32 3.61
CA ARG A 663 20.63 -3.58 3.30
C ARG A 663 21.53 -3.65 4.53
N ALA A 664 21.25 -2.87 5.57
CA ALA A 664 21.98 -2.91 6.84
C ALA A 664 21.78 -4.26 7.56
N ARG A 665 20.54 -4.77 7.56
CA ARG A 665 20.19 -6.10 8.11
C ARG A 665 20.62 -7.27 7.21
N ASN A 666 20.78 -7.03 5.91
CA ASN A 666 21.03 -8.04 4.88
C ASN A 666 22.16 -7.60 3.92
N PRO A 667 23.44 -7.76 4.30
CA PRO A 667 24.58 -7.32 3.46
C PRO A 667 24.61 -7.88 2.04
N GLN A 668 24.01 -9.05 1.80
CA GLN A 668 23.83 -9.70 0.50
C GLN A 668 22.94 -8.90 -0.47
N PHE A 669 22.10 -7.98 0.01
CA PHE A 669 21.33 -7.04 -0.81
C PHE A 669 22.06 -5.72 -1.10
N ARG A 670 23.35 -5.57 -0.73
CA ARG A 670 24.16 -4.36 -0.98
C ARG A 670 24.12 -3.90 -2.44
N GLU A 671 24.22 -4.84 -3.37
CA GLU A 671 24.20 -4.61 -4.82
C GLU A 671 22.80 -4.70 -5.43
N GLN A 672 21.83 -5.24 -4.70
CA GLN A 672 20.48 -5.46 -5.21
C GLN A 672 19.77 -4.11 -5.41
N ALA A 673 19.27 -3.87 -6.62
CA ALA A 673 18.38 -2.74 -6.89
C ALA A 673 17.01 -2.95 -6.23
N PHE A 674 16.41 -1.89 -5.73
CA PHE A 674 15.06 -1.89 -5.15
C PHE A 674 14.21 -0.84 -5.87
N LEU A 675 12.92 -1.14 -6.03
CA LEU A 675 11.95 -0.19 -6.56
C LEU A 675 11.22 0.49 -5.41
N VAL A 676 11.19 1.82 -5.40
CA VAL A 676 10.51 2.65 -4.38
C VAL A 676 9.51 3.59 -5.03
N PRO A 677 8.37 3.92 -4.39
CA PRO A 677 7.43 4.90 -4.91
C PRO A 677 8.07 6.26 -5.15
N GLN A 678 7.56 7.00 -6.12
CA GLN A 678 8.01 8.37 -6.39
C GLN A 678 7.64 9.32 -5.24
N PRO A 679 8.37 10.44 -5.05
CA PRO A 679 7.96 11.49 -4.12
C PRO A 679 6.58 12.06 -4.44
N GLY A 680 5.84 12.48 -3.41
CA GLY A 680 4.51 13.08 -3.58
C GLY A 680 3.40 12.13 -4.02
N ARG A 681 3.62 10.80 -3.90
CA ARG A 681 2.60 9.76 -4.12
C ARG A 681 2.00 9.30 -2.77
N PRO A 682 0.79 8.71 -2.76
CA PRO A 682 0.15 8.13 -1.57
C PRO A 682 1.09 7.27 -0.69
N ARG A 683 0.92 7.35 0.64
CA ARG A 683 1.75 6.67 1.64
C ARG A 683 1.69 5.14 1.52
N THR A 684 0.53 4.62 1.11
CA THR A 684 0.24 3.19 0.95
C THR A 684 -0.33 2.87 -0.42
N PHE A 685 0.10 1.75 -1.00
CA PHE A 685 -0.45 1.21 -2.24
C PHE A 685 -0.67 -0.29 -2.09
N ILE A 686 -1.94 -0.69 -2.03
CA ILE A 686 -2.37 -2.09 -1.89
C ILE A 686 -2.74 -2.61 -3.28
N ILE A 687 -1.98 -3.59 -3.76
CA ILE A 687 -2.26 -4.37 -4.96
C ILE A 687 -3.03 -5.62 -4.52
N GLY A 688 -4.29 -5.73 -4.92
CA GLY A 688 -5.17 -6.85 -4.56
C GLY A 688 -4.94 -8.08 -5.44
N GLY A 689 -4.72 -9.23 -4.81
CA GLY A 689 -4.64 -10.56 -5.43
C GLY A 689 -5.42 -11.59 -4.62
N THR A 690 -5.43 -12.83 -5.12
CA THR A 690 -6.05 -13.98 -4.48
C THR A 690 -5.02 -15.08 -4.23
N VAL A 691 -5.08 -15.73 -3.07
CA VAL A 691 -4.48 -17.05 -2.84
C VAL A 691 -5.55 -18.08 -3.19
N GLU A 692 -5.30 -18.87 -4.23
CA GLU A 692 -6.23 -19.89 -4.74
C GLU A 692 -5.96 -21.22 -4.02
N ALA A 693 -5.85 -22.34 -4.74
CA ALA A 693 -5.52 -23.64 -4.17
C ALA A 693 -4.05 -24.08 -4.45
N PRO A 694 -3.48 -24.96 -3.61
CA PRO A 694 -2.22 -25.64 -3.90
C PRO A 694 -2.31 -26.55 -5.14
N ASP A 695 -1.17 -26.90 -5.71
CA ASP A 695 -1.09 -27.72 -6.93
C ASP A 695 -1.81 -29.06 -6.78
N GLY A 696 -2.76 -29.34 -7.69
CA GLY A 696 -3.60 -30.53 -7.69
C GLY A 696 -4.78 -30.50 -6.70
N TYR A 697 -5.21 -29.30 -6.30
CA TYR A 697 -6.40 -29.03 -5.49
C TYR A 697 -7.25 -27.91 -6.11
N ARG A 698 -8.48 -27.73 -5.59
CA ARG A 698 -9.51 -26.83 -6.14
C ARG A 698 -9.77 -25.61 -5.25
N ALA A 699 -9.84 -24.44 -5.89
CA ALA A 699 -10.27 -23.20 -5.25
C ALA A 699 -11.80 -23.16 -5.06
N SER A 700 -12.28 -22.49 -4.01
CA SER A 700 -13.71 -22.26 -3.74
C SER A 700 -13.91 -21.02 -2.84
N GLY A 701 -15.18 -20.59 -2.68
CA GLY A 701 -15.57 -19.55 -1.72
C GLY A 701 -15.43 -19.92 -0.23
N ASP A 702 -14.83 -21.08 0.05
CA ASP A 702 -14.50 -21.58 1.40
C ASP A 702 -12.99 -21.77 1.61
N ASN A 703 -12.16 -21.46 0.60
CA ASN A 703 -10.70 -21.58 0.71
C ASN A 703 -9.85 -20.57 -0.11
N ALA A 704 -10.44 -19.82 -1.05
CA ALA A 704 -9.76 -18.74 -1.75
C ALA A 704 -9.74 -17.46 -0.88
N VAL A 705 -8.55 -16.93 -0.57
CA VAL A 705 -8.37 -15.84 0.42
C VAL A 705 -7.56 -14.66 -0.13
N SER A 706 -7.65 -13.51 0.55
CA SER A 706 -6.99 -12.27 0.12
C SER A 706 -5.46 -12.38 0.16
N LEU A 707 -4.82 -12.09 -0.99
CA LEU A 707 -3.41 -11.72 -1.04
C LEU A 707 -3.32 -10.20 -1.20
N GLN A 708 -2.68 -9.53 -0.26
CA GLN A 708 -2.43 -8.09 -0.32
C GLN A 708 -0.95 -7.87 -0.50
N MET A 709 -0.59 -7.15 -1.57
CA MET A 709 0.78 -6.90 -1.96
C MET A 709 1.03 -5.38 -1.91
N SER A 710 2.01 -4.95 -1.14
CA SER A 710 2.33 -3.52 -0.93
C SER A 710 3.85 -3.31 -0.92
N PRO A 711 4.39 -2.12 -1.20
CA PRO A 711 5.84 -1.92 -1.26
C PRO A 711 6.57 -2.15 0.07
N ASP A 712 5.87 -2.09 1.20
CA ASP A 712 6.39 -2.38 2.54
C ASP A 712 6.17 -3.84 2.98
N PHE A 713 4.91 -4.27 3.10
CA PHE A 713 4.51 -5.54 3.69
C PHE A 713 3.46 -6.24 2.83
N SER A 714 3.68 -7.53 2.54
CA SER A 714 2.78 -8.36 1.73
C SER A 714 2.37 -9.64 2.47
N GLY A 715 1.17 -10.14 2.21
CA GLY A 715 0.64 -11.35 2.85
C GLY A 715 -0.88 -11.45 2.82
N THR A 716 -1.41 -12.32 3.67
CA THR A 716 -2.85 -12.51 3.89
C THR A 716 -3.17 -12.06 5.32
N PRO A 717 -3.68 -10.83 5.52
CA PRO A 717 -4.09 -10.38 6.84
C PRO A 717 -5.37 -11.12 7.26
N PHE A 718 -5.45 -11.43 8.56
CA PHE A 718 -6.44 -12.26 9.24
C PHE A 718 -6.41 -13.74 8.80
N TYR A 719 -6.94 -14.63 9.65
CA TYR A 719 -7.29 -15.99 9.25
C TYR A 719 -8.77 -15.98 8.86
N PRO A 720 -9.19 -16.66 7.78
CA PRO A 720 -10.59 -16.71 7.37
C PRO A 720 -11.48 -17.29 8.48
N ASN A 721 -12.47 -16.52 8.95
CA ASN A 721 -13.32 -16.85 10.09
C ASN A 721 -12.56 -17.18 11.40
N ASN A 722 -11.33 -16.68 11.57
CA ASN A 722 -10.38 -17.06 12.63
C ASN A 722 -10.02 -18.57 12.66
N MET A 723 -10.22 -19.28 11.54
CA MET A 723 -10.12 -20.75 11.41
C MET A 723 -9.17 -21.19 10.28
N THR A 724 -9.03 -22.51 10.12
CA THR A 724 -8.34 -23.17 9.02
C THR A 724 -9.27 -23.46 7.84
N VAL A 725 -8.76 -23.41 6.61
CA VAL A 725 -9.48 -23.79 5.38
C VAL A 725 -9.22 -25.27 5.02
N SER A 726 -9.96 -25.78 4.02
CA SER A 726 -9.76 -27.11 3.44
C SER A 726 -9.85 -27.06 1.91
N TYR A 727 -9.13 -27.94 1.22
CA TYR A 727 -9.05 -27.98 -0.24
C TYR A 727 -9.39 -29.37 -0.78
N GLU A 728 -10.37 -29.43 -1.68
CA GLU A 728 -10.76 -30.66 -2.38
C GLU A 728 -9.82 -30.99 -3.53
N SER A 729 -9.60 -32.28 -3.76
CA SER A 729 -8.67 -32.80 -4.77
C SER A 729 -9.10 -32.43 -6.20
N SER A 730 -8.16 -31.94 -7.03
CA SER A 730 -8.45 -31.80 -8.46
C SER A 730 -8.47 -33.16 -9.16
N LEU A 731 -7.68 -34.12 -8.66
CA LEU A 731 -7.40 -35.46 -9.20
C LEU A 731 -8.43 -36.53 -8.76
N GLY A 732 -9.54 -36.11 -8.16
CA GLY A 732 -10.54 -37.01 -7.56
C GLY A 732 -9.97 -37.84 -6.40
N PRO A 733 -10.53 -39.03 -6.10
CA PRO A 733 -10.17 -39.84 -4.92
C PRO A 733 -8.76 -40.42 -4.95
N ARG A 734 -8.00 -40.26 -6.05
CA ARG A 734 -6.58 -40.64 -6.15
C ARG A 734 -5.67 -39.85 -5.21
N ARG A 735 -6.13 -38.70 -4.70
CA ARG A 735 -5.41 -37.85 -3.74
C ARG A 735 -6.38 -37.40 -2.65
N PRO A 736 -6.04 -37.53 -1.34
CA PRO A 736 -6.92 -37.08 -0.28
C PRO A 736 -7.01 -35.53 -0.24
N PRO A 737 -8.15 -34.97 0.19
CA PRO A 737 -8.31 -33.53 0.39
C PRO A 737 -7.37 -33.03 1.50
N LEU A 738 -6.87 -31.79 1.35
CA LEU A 738 -6.16 -31.12 2.44
C LEU A 738 -7.18 -30.57 3.43
N LYS A 739 -7.10 -31.01 4.68
CA LYS A 739 -7.93 -30.50 5.78
C LYS A 739 -7.08 -29.75 6.79
N ASN A 740 -7.70 -28.83 7.52
CA ASN A 740 -7.10 -28.07 8.61
C ASN A 740 -5.87 -27.24 8.19
N VAL A 741 -5.91 -26.65 7.00
CA VAL A 741 -4.85 -25.78 6.47
C VAL A 741 -4.97 -24.38 7.08
N LEU A 742 -4.01 -24.00 7.92
CA LEU A 742 -3.92 -22.63 8.44
C LEU A 742 -3.32 -21.72 7.36
N LEU A 743 -4.00 -20.61 7.07
CA LEU A 743 -3.62 -19.66 6.03
C LEU A 743 -3.88 -18.22 6.52
N GLY A 744 -2.95 -17.31 6.24
CA GLY A 744 -3.03 -15.91 6.65
C GLY A 744 -2.56 -15.62 8.08
N GLY A 745 -3.22 -14.65 8.72
CA GLY A 745 -2.91 -14.15 10.06
C GLY A 745 -1.86 -13.03 10.13
N GLY A 746 -1.38 -12.51 9.00
CA GLY A 746 -0.37 -11.45 9.01
C GLY A 746 0.37 -11.23 7.70
N LEU A 747 1.40 -10.38 7.78
CA LEU A 747 2.19 -9.88 6.66
C LEU A 747 3.70 -10.05 6.94
N VAL A 748 4.52 -10.05 5.89
CA VAL A 748 5.99 -10.05 5.95
C VAL A 748 6.55 -8.94 5.05
N GLU A 749 7.72 -8.38 5.38
CA GLU A 749 8.38 -7.38 4.51
C GLU A 749 8.50 -7.90 3.07
N THR A 750 8.11 -7.08 2.09
CA THR A 750 7.82 -7.53 0.72
C THR A 750 9.01 -8.15 -0.03
N PHE A 751 10.25 -7.75 0.29
CA PHE A 751 11.46 -8.38 -0.26
C PHE A 751 11.67 -9.84 0.19
N ALA A 752 10.97 -10.27 1.25
CA ALA A 752 11.04 -11.60 1.84
C ALA A 752 9.78 -12.45 1.58
N PHE A 753 8.72 -11.85 1.02
CA PHE A 753 7.51 -12.58 0.61
C PHE A 753 7.85 -13.64 -0.47
N GLY A 754 7.25 -14.83 -0.37
CA GLY A 754 7.59 -15.98 -1.22
C GLY A 754 8.78 -16.82 -0.72
N GLY A 755 9.39 -16.47 0.42
CA GLY A 755 10.43 -17.27 1.08
C GLY A 755 9.90 -18.54 1.74
N GLU A 756 10.81 -19.42 2.17
CA GLU A 756 10.44 -20.51 3.10
C GLU A 756 10.12 -19.89 4.47
N GLY A 757 9.13 -20.44 5.18
CA GLY A 757 8.73 -19.95 6.49
C GLY A 757 9.85 -20.12 7.53
N PRO A 758 10.01 -19.16 8.46
CA PRO A 758 11.05 -19.26 9.49
C PRO A 758 10.78 -20.44 10.44
N ALA A 759 11.86 -21.11 10.87
CA ALA A 759 11.77 -22.28 11.75
C ALA A 759 11.21 -21.95 13.15
N VAL A 760 11.22 -20.67 13.54
CA VAL A 760 10.57 -20.13 14.74
C VAL A 760 9.91 -18.81 14.36
N GLN A 761 8.65 -18.63 14.76
CA GLN A 761 7.95 -17.35 14.65
C GLN A 761 7.72 -16.76 16.07
N PRO A 762 8.00 -15.46 16.30
CA PRO A 762 7.60 -14.78 17.52
C PRO A 762 6.07 -14.56 17.53
N PRO A 763 5.33 -14.93 18.59
CA PRO A 763 3.86 -14.87 18.61
C PRO A 763 3.24 -13.48 18.40
N ASN A 764 4.01 -12.42 18.66
CA ASN A 764 3.59 -11.01 18.55
C ASN A 764 4.25 -10.30 17.35
N GLY A 765 4.95 -11.04 16.49
CA GLY A 765 5.74 -10.48 15.39
C GLY A 765 7.14 -10.00 15.79
N GLY A 766 7.80 -9.34 14.84
CA GLY A 766 9.18 -8.85 14.96
C GLY A 766 10.10 -9.42 13.88
N ALA A 767 11.41 -9.28 14.09
CA ALA A 767 12.42 -9.80 13.17
C ALA A 767 12.52 -11.33 13.24
N VAL A 768 12.55 -11.97 12.07
CA VAL A 768 12.80 -13.41 11.89
C VAL A 768 13.93 -13.62 10.89
N LEU A 769 14.59 -14.77 10.98
CA LEU A 769 15.49 -15.26 9.93
C LEU A 769 14.76 -16.32 9.11
N LEU A 770 14.67 -16.11 7.79
CA LEU A 770 14.01 -17.02 6.86
C LEU A 770 14.86 -17.23 5.59
N ARG A 771 14.58 -18.30 4.80
CA ARG A 771 15.27 -18.50 3.52
C ARG A 771 14.67 -17.55 2.48
N ALA A 772 15.54 -16.80 1.81
CA ALA A 772 15.14 -15.84 0.80
C ALA A 772 14.19 -16.45 -0.24
N PRO A 773 13.20 -15.69 -0.73
CA PRO A 773 12.44 -16.11 -1.90
C PRO A 773 13.40 -16.32 -3.07
N VAL A 774 13.26 -17.46 -3.77
CA VAL A 774 13.93 -17.65 -5.07
C VAL A 774 13.44 -16.59 -6.05
N GLN A 775 12.16 -16.23 -5.98
CA GLN A 775 11.57 -15.15 -6.78
C GLN A 775 11.06 -14.05 -5.87
N VAL A 776 11.80 -12.95 -5.74
CA VAL A 776 11.36 -11.76 -5.01
C VAL A 776 10.04 -11.23 -5.56
N LEU A 777 9.16 -10.72 -4.69
CA LEU A 777 7.94 -10.05 -5.12
C LEU A 777 8.25 -8.65 -5.69
N SER A 778 8.55 -8.60 -6.99
CA SER A 778 8.67 -7.35 -7.73
C SER A 778 7.32 -6.73 -8.05
N LEU A 779 7.30 -5.45 -8.41
CA LEU A 779 6.09 -4.77 -8.87
C LEU A 779 5.45 -5.50 -10.06
N ALA A 780 6.24 -5.90 -11.06
CA ALA A 780 5.73 -6.61 -12.23
C ALA A 780 5.13 -7.99 -11.89
N ARG A 781 5.64 -8.67 -10.85
CA ARG A 781 5.02 -9.88 -10.33
C ARG A 781 3.70 -9.60 -9.59
N ALA A 782 3.69 -8.61 -8.70
CA ALA A 782 2.49 -8.25 -7.95
C ALA A 782 1.33 -7.80 -8.86
N VAL A 783 1.64 -6.94 -9.84
CA VAL A 783 0.69 -6.45 -10.85
C VAL A 783 0.25 -7.57 -11.80
N GLY A 784 1.16 -8.46 -12.19
CA GLY A 784 0.85 -9.63 -13.03
C GLY A 784 -0.04 -10.68 -12.33
N ILE A 785 0.17 -10.91 -11.02
CA ILE A 785 -0.72 -11.72 -10.18
C ILE A 785 -2.08 -11.02 -10.07
N SER A 786 -2.08 -9.74 -9.71
CA SER A 786 -3.28 -8.91 -9.54
C SER A 786 -4.17 -8.84 -10.77
N SER A 787 -3.68 -9.16 -11.97
CA SER A 787 -4.45 -9.21 -13.21
C SER A 787 -4.59 -10.60 -13.85
N ALA A 788 -4.26 -11.68 -13.14
CA ALA A 788 -4.37 -13.06 -13.63
C ALA A 788 -5.81 -13.58 -13.56
N ALA A 789 -6.76 -12.90 -14.23
CA ALA A 789 -8.21 -13.11 -14.08
C ALA A 789 -8.71 -14.52 -14.43
N PHE A 790 -7.91 -15.32 -15.14
CA PHE A 790 -8.19 -16.72 -15.45
C PHE A 790 -7.85 -17.69 -14.29
N ALA A 791 -7.05 -17.27 -13.31
CA ALA A 791 -6.43 -18.17 -12.33
C ALA A 791 -7.45 -18.86 -11.41
N GLY A 792 -8.43 -18.12 -10.87
CA GLY A 792 -9.50 -18.70 -10.05
C GLY A 792 -10.35 -19.72 -10.84
N ALA A 793 -10.60 -19.45 -12.13
CA ALA A 793 -11.36 -20.37 -12.99
C ALA A 793 -10.57 -21.64 -13.30
N VAL A 794 -9.28 -21.52 -13.63
CA VAL A 794 -8.37 -22.66 -13.84
C VAL A 794 -8.24 -23.50 -12.55
N SER A 795 -8.02 -22.85 -11.41
CA SER A 795 -7.83 -23.52 -10.12
C SER A 795 -9.10 -24.20 -9.63
N GLN A 796 -10.28 -23.61 -9.81
CA GLN A 796 -11.56 -24.18 -9.35
C GLN A 796 -12.06 -25.30 -10.27
N ALA A 797 -12.04 -25.07 -11.59
CA ALA A 797 -12.44 -26.06 -12.57
C ALA A 797 -11.54 -27.30 -12.53
N GLY A 798 -10.28 -27.16 -12.10
CA GLY A 798 -9.32 -28.26 -11.96
C GLY A 798 -9.15 -29.06 -13.25
N LEU A 799 -9.37 -28.38 -14.39
CA LEU A 799 -9.30 -28.97 -15.72
C LEU A 799 -7.84 -29.17 -16.08
N LEU A 800 -7.58 -30.28 -16.79
CA LEU A 800 -6.27 -30.87 -17.06
C LEU A 800 -5.68 -31.62 -15.85
N ASP A 801 -5.98 -32.92 -15.78
CA ASP A 801 -5.27 -33.96 -15.00
C ASP A 801 -3.87 -34.23 -15.59
N SER A 802 -3.13 -33.15 -15.87
CA SER A 802 -1.81 -33.12 -16.48
C SER A 802 -1.13 -31.77 -16.24
N SER A 803 0.19 -31.70 -16.43
CA SER A 803 1.06 -30.58 -16.08
C SER A 803 0.93 -29.32 -16.98
N ALA A 804 -0.28 -29.05 -17.48
CA ALA A 804 -0.62 -27.92 -18.35
C ALA A 804 -1.67 -26.95 -17.75
N GLY A 805 -2.52 -27.41 -16.82
CA GLY A 805 -3.62 -26.61 -16.25
C GLY A 805 -3.16 -25.66 -15.14
N ALA A 806 -2.83 -26.21 -13.96
CA ALA A 806 -2.29 -25.43 -12.85
C ALA A 806 -1.10 -24.56 -13.29
N THR A 807 -0.25 -25.08 -14.17
CA THR A 807 0.91 -24.40 -14.77
C THR A 807 0.58 -23.25 -15.75
N LEU A 808 -0.66 -22.76 -15.81
CA LEU A 808 -1.01 -21.45 -16.38
C LEU A 808 -1.01 -20.33 -15.34
N SER A 809 -1.35 -20.64 -14.09
CA SER A 809 -1.45 -19.66 -13.00
C SER A 809 -0.05 -19.16 -12.58
N PRO A 810 0.08 -17.91 -12.10
CA PRO A 810 1.17 -17.52 -11.23
C PRO A 810 1.23 -18.42 -9.98
N HIS A 811 2.41 -18.69 -9.43
CA HIS A 811 2.58 -19.46 -8.20
C HIS A 811 3.43 -18.70 -7.19
N GLY A 812 3.21 -18.98 -5.90
CA GLY A 812 4.03 -18.46 -4.80
C GLY A 812 3.99 -19.34 -3.56
N ASN A 813 5.09 -19.32 -2.82
CA ASN A 813 5.19 -19.97 -1.51
C ASN A 813 4.50 -19.12 -0.45
N ILE A 814 3.56 -19.69 0.29
CA ILE A 814 2.87 -19.03 1.39
C ILE A 814 2.92 -19.91 2.64
N TRP A 815 3.03 -19.25 3.79
CA TRP A 815 3.00 -19.84 5.12
C TRP A 815 2.21 -18.87 6.04
N PRO A 816 1.41 -19.38 6.99
CA PRO A 816 0.64 -18.54 7.89
C PRO A 816 1.53 -17.88 8.95
N VAL A 817 1.17 -16.66 9.35
CA VAL A 817 1.74 -16.02 10.53
C VAL A 817 1.07 -16.60 11.77
N THR A 818 1.84 -17.14 12.70
CA THR A 818 1.33 -17.81 13.90
C THR A 818 0.94 -16.80 14.98
N SER A 819 -0.07 -17.15 15.78
CA SER A 819 -0.51 -16.38 16.95
C SER A 819 -0.62 -17.29 18.18
N ALA A 820 -0.92 -16.71 19.34
CA ALA A 820 -1.19 -17.49 20.56
C ALA A 820 -2.39 -18.46 20.42
N GLN A 821 -3.37 -18.14 19.56
CA GLN A 821 -4.52 -19.00 19.27
C GLN A 821 -4.24 -20.02 18.15
N GLN A 822 -3.35 -19.68 17.21
CA GLN A 822 -2.97 -20.53 16.08
C GLN A 822 -1.44 -20.79 16.11
N PRO A 823 -0.96 -21.64 17.03
CA PRO A 823 0.46 -21.79 17.31
C PRO A 823 1.18 -22.76 16.36
N GLY A 824 2.52 -22.66 16.41
CA GLY A 824 3.46 -23.60 15.80
C GLY A 824 3.79 -23.30 14.33
N PRO A 825 5.07 -23.26 13.94
CA PRO A 825 5.46 -23.00 12.55
C PRO A 825 4.84 -24.05 11.63
N ARG A 826 4.05 -23.61 10.66
CA ARG A 826 3.42 -24.49 9.67
C ARG A 826 4.29 -24.62 8.43
N GLN A 827 4.20 -25.77 7.77
CA GLN A 827 4.91 -26.02 6.52
C GLN A 827 4.51 -25.00 5.45
N THR A 828 5.50 -24.43 4.76
CA THR A 828 5.28 -23.61 3.57
C THR A 828 4.69 -24.45 2.44
N ILE A 829 3.62 -23.96 1.84
CA ILE A 829 2.91 -24.59 0.73
C ILE A 829 3.01 -23.66 -0.48
N THR A 830 3.23 -24.22 -1.67
CA THR A 830 3.13 -23.48 -2.94
C THR A 830 1.65 -23.43 -3.34
N TYR A 831 1.14 -22.22 -3.56
CA TYR A 831 -0.23 -21.96 -4.02
C TYR A 831 -0.21 -21.39 -5.43
N GLN A 832 -1.25 -21.68 -6.19
CA GLN A 832 -1.66 -20.86 -7.33
C GLN A 832 -2.13 -19.49 -6.80
N LEU A 833 -1.76 -18.41 -7.48
CA LEU A 833 -2.11 -17.03 -7.12
C LEU A 833 -2.87 -16.37 -8.26
N GLY A 834 -3.92 -15.61 -7.94
CA GLY A 834 -4.85 -15.03 -8.91
C GLY A 834 -5.09 -13.53 -8.78
N ASP A 835 -5.90 -13.02 -9.70
CA ASP A 835 -6.43 -11.66 -9.69
C ASP A 835 -7.23 -11.41 -8.40
N GLY A 836 -7.16 -10.20 -7.84
CA GLY A 836 -7.98 -9.82 -6.69
C GLY A 836 -9.48 -9.94 -6.99
N ALA A 837 -9.86 -9.73 -8.26
CA ALA A 837 -11.21 -9.87 -8.76
C ALA A 837 -11.79 -11.28 -8.60
N SER A 838 -10.99 -12.33 -8.40
CA SER A 838 -11.53 -13.67 -8.07
C SER A 838 -12.23 -13.70 -6.70
N ILE A 839 -11.84 -12.86 -5.75
CA ILE A 839 -12.55 -12.73 -4.46
C ILE A 839 -13.25 -11.39 -4.26
N GLU A 840 -12.70 -10.27 -4.74
CA GLU A 840 -13.18 -8.90 -4.43
C GLU A 840 -12.61 -7.90 -5.46
N ASN A 841 -13.45 -7.44 -6.39
CA ASN A 841 -12.98 -6.66 -7.55
C ASN A 841 -12.77 -5.15 -7.28
N THR A 842 -13.19 -4.59 -6.14
CA THR A 842 -13.19 -3.13 -5.89
C THR A 842 -11.95 -2.61 -5.16
N GLY A 843 -11.34 -3.41 -4.30
CA GLY A 843 -10.29 -2.99 -3.37
C GLY A 843 -10.82 -2.43 -2.04
N LEU A 844 -12.14 -2.33 -1.85
CA LEU A 844 -12.77 -1.72 -0.67
C LEU A 844 -12.45 -2.48 0.63
N LEU A 845 -12.51 -3.82 0.59
CA LEU A 845 -12.44 -4.61 1.83
C LEU A 845 -11.07 -4.52 2.51
N ALA A 846 -10.00 -4.30 1.74
CA ALA A 846 -8.67 -4.02 2.28
C ALA A 846 -8.60 -2.67 3.03
N LEU A 847 -9.39 -1.67 2.63
CA LEU A 847 -9.45 -0.39 3.36
C LEU A 847 -10.38 -0.47 4.58
N LEU A 848 -11.49 -1.21 4.50
CA LEU A 848 -12.36 -1.45 5.65
C LEU A 848 -11.67 -2.26 6.76
N GLN A 849 -10.81 -3.22 6.40
CA GLN A 849 -9.90 -3.89 7.35
C GLN A 849 -9.02 -2.92 8.14
N ARG A 850 -8.57 -1.83 7.49
CA ARG A 850 -7.71 -0.79 8.06
C ARG A 850 -8.51 0.34 8.74
N ARG A 851 -9.84 0.23 8.78
CA ARG A 851 -10.80 1.23 9.30
C ARG A 851 -10.63 2.63 8.69
N VAL A 852 -10.37 2.71 7.38
CA VAL A 852 -10.29 4.00 6.67
C VAL A 852 -11.67 4.70 6.70
N PRO A 853 -11.79 5.91 7.29
CA PRO A 853 -13.09 6.54 7.52
C PRO A 853 -13.70 7.21 6.27
N LYS A 854 -12.87 7.74 5.35
CA LYS A 854 -13.30 8.35 4.09
C LYS A 854 -12.76 7.58 2.89
N ILE A 855 -13.62 7.10 1.97
CA ILE A 855 -13.20 6.30 0.81
C ILE A 855 -13.93 6.77 -0.46
N ALA A 856 -13.19 7.05 -1.53
CA ALA A 856 -13.76 7.09 -2.89
C ALA A 856 -13.56 5.73 -3.57
N MET A 857 -14.63 5.13 -4.10
CA MET A 857 -14.61 3.80 -4.70
C MET A 857 -15.07 3.84 -6.17
N VAL A 858 -14.12 3.61 -7.07
CA VAL A 858 -14.31 3.63 -8.52
C VAL A 858 -14.54 2.22 -9.05
N ILE A 859 -15.78 1.92 -9.47
CA ILE A 859 -16.20 0.64 -10.02
C ILE A 859 -16.28 0.73 -11.55
N ASN A 860 -15.19 0.30 -12.19
CA ASN A 860 -15.01 0.28 -13.65
C ASN A 860 -15.65 -0.96 -14.27
N THR A 861 -16.98 -1.03 -14.25
CA THR A 861 -17.80 -2.18 -14.66
C THR A 861 -18.11 -2.24 -16.17
N ASP A 862 -18.16 -3.44 -16.75
CA ASP A 862 -18.75 -3.76 -18.06
C ASP A 862 -20.27 -4.11 -17.97
N VAL A 863 -20.83 -4.13 -16.76
CA VAL A 863 -22.26 -4.27 -16.48
C VAL A 863 -22.87 -2.91 -16.11
N PRO A 864 -23.78 -2.32 -16.91
CA PRO A 864 -24.49 -1.08 -16.58
C PRO A 864 -25.49 -1.27 -15.42
N LEU A 865 -25.94 -0.15 -14.83
CA LEU A 865 -27.15 -0.13 -14.00
C LEU A 865 -28.39 -0.29 -14.89
N SER A 866 -29.26 -1.25 -14.59
CA SER A 866 -30.45 -1.56 -15.39
C SER A 866 -31.38 -0.35 -15.60
N THR A 867 -31.90 -0.23 -16.82
CA THR A 867 -32.96 0.72 -17.20
C THR A 867 -34.36 0.20 -16.93
N ASP A 868 -34.50 -1.12 -16.75
CA ASP A 868 -35.79 -1.82 -16.83
C ASP A 868 -36.46 -1.93 -15.43
N VAL A 869 -35.78 -1.43 -14.40
CA VAL A 869 -36.17 -1.50 -12.99
C VAL A 869 -36.20 -0.10 -12.40
N ASP A 870 -37.37 0.32 -11.92
CA ASP A 870 -37.48 1.57 -11.17
C ASP A 870 -37.21 1.33 -9.67
N PHE A 871 -35.93 1.31 -9.29
CA PHE A 871 -35.47 1.01 -7.92
C PHE A 871 -36.10 1.88 -6.82
N CYS A 872 -36.69 3.02 -7.15
CA CYS A 872 -37.42 3.88 -6.22
C CYS A 872 -38.84 3.38 -5.89
N ASN A 873 -39.38 2.44 -6.68
CA ASN A 873 -40.77 1.96 -6.62
C ASN A 873 -40.88 0.41 -6.62
N VAL A 874 -39.80 -0.30 -6.27
CA VAL A 874 -39.83 -1.76 -6.05
C VAL A 874 -40.27 -2.11 -4.63
N ALA A 875 -40.68 -3.36 -4.41
CA ALA A 875 -40.95 -3.89 -3.08
C ALA A 875 -39.65 -3.98 -2.25
N SER A 876 -39.75 -3.89 -0.92
CA SER A 876 -38.59 -3.84 -0.01
C SER A 876 -37.81 -5.16 0.11
N ASP A 877 -38.38 -6.25 -0.37
CA ASP A 877 -37.80 -7.59 -0.48
C ASP A 877 -37.27 -7.91 -1.89
N TYR A 878 -37.31 -6.95 -2.81
CA TYR A 878 -36.81 -7.10 -4.18
C TYR A 878 -35.32 -7.47 -4.20
N ASP A 879 -34.96 -8.47 -5.01
CA ASP A 879 -33.57 -8.88 -5.24
C ASP A 879 -32.98 -8.14 -6.47
N PRO A 880 -32.05 -7.19 -6.29
CA PRO A 880 -31.38 -6.48 -7.39
C PRO A 880 -30.27 -7.31 -8.07
N SER A 881 -30.17 -8.62 -7.79
CA SER A 881 -29.19 -9.51 -8.42
C SER A 881 -29.27 -9.47 -9.96
N GLY A 882 -28.19 -9.02 -10.59
CA GLY A 882 -28.05 -8.93 -12.05
C GLY A 882 -28.55 -7.62 -12.65
N THR A 883 -29.17 -6.74 -11.88
CA THR A 883 -29.62 -5.41 -12.34
C THR A 883 -28.51 -4.35 -12.26
N VAL A 884 -27.35 -4.71 -11.70
CA VAL A 884 -26.18 -3.85 -11.47
C VAL A 884 -24.93 -4.74 -11.33
N SER A 885 -23.74 -4.16 -11.41
CA SER A 885 -22.47 -4.90 -11.23
C SER A 885 -22.42 -5.62 -9.88
N SER A 886 -22.22 -6.95 -9.89
CA SER A 886 -22.11 -7.74 -8.66
C SER A 886 -20.87 -7.44 -7.83
N ALA A 887 -19.92 -6.63 -8.34
CA ALA A 887 -18.80 -6.09 -7.55
C ALA A 887 -19.21 -4.95 -6.60
N LEU A 888 -20.41 -4.39 -6.79
CA LEU A 888 -21.09 -3.53 -5.83
C LEU A 888 -22.08 -4.34 -4.97
N ALA A 889 -22.88 -5.19 -5.60
CA ALA A 889 -23.99 -5.91 -4.95
C ALA A 889 -23.53 -6.94 -3.89
N ASP A 890 -22.34 -7.53 -4.06
CA ASP A 890 -21.73 -8.44 -3.08
C ASP A 890 -21.50 -7.77 -1.71
N LYS A 891 -21.17 -6.48 -1.67
CA LYS A 891 -20.97 -5.69 -0.44
C LYS A 891 -22.24 -5.56 0.39
N PHE A 892 -23.40 -5.67 -0.25
CA PHE A 892 -24.73 -5.65 0.37
C PHE A 892 -25.33 -7.07 0.49
N GLY A 893 -24.58 -8.12 0.20
CA GLY A 893 -25.02 -9.51 0.34
C GLY A 893 -25.85 -10.04 -0.82
N PHE A 894 -25.70 -9.50 -2.03
CA PHE A 894 -26.32 -9.98 -3.27
C PHE A 894 -25.27 -10.42 -4.31
N PRO A 895 -24.52 -11.52 -4.05
CA PRO A 895 -23.50 -12.04 -4.97
C PRO A 895 -24.16 -12.83 -6.12
N THR A 896 -23.94 -12.43 -7.36
CA THR A 896 -24.62 -13.01 -8.53
C THR A 896 -23.72 -13.91 -9.39
N VAL A 897 -22.44 -14.04 -9.00
CA VAL A 897 -21.43 -14.80 -9.75
C VAL A 897 -21.40 -16.25 -9.28
N SER A 898 -21.47 -17.19 -10.24
CA SER A 898 -21.33 -18.61 -9.93
C SER A 898 -19.87 -18.93 -9.61
N SER A 899 -19.63 -19.75 -8.59
CA SER A 899 -18.29 -20.28 -8.27
C SER A 899 -17.62 -20.97 -9.47
N MET A 900 -18.42 -21.57 -10.37
CA MET A 900 -17.98 -22.17 -11.64
C MET A 900 -17.33 -21.20 -12.64
N SER A 901 -17.36 -19.89 -12.36
CA SER A 901 -16.66 -18.86 -13.14
C SER A 901 -15.28 -18.48 -12.57
N GLY A 902 -14.86 -19.08 -11.45
CA GLY A 902 -13.63 -18.68 -10.75
C GLY A 902 -13.76 -17.41 -9.91
N LEU A 903 -15.00 -17.05 -9.55
CA LEU A 903 -15.36 -15.86 -8.78
C LEU A 903 -16.09 -16.28 -7.49
N PHE A 904 -15.68 -15.72 -6.35
CA PHE A 904 -15.96 -16.26 -5.01
C PHE A 904 -16.60 -15.23 -4.06
N TRP A 905 -17.38 -14.28 -4.60
CA TRP A 905 -17.78 -13.05 -3.91
C TRP A 905 -18.83 -13.23 -2.79
N ALA A 906 -19.23 -14.47 -2.49
CA ALA A 906 -20.22 -14.79 -1.45
C ALA A 906 -19.79 -14.44 -0.01
N ARG A 907 -18.52 -14.10 0.21
CA ARG A 907 -17.94 -13.75 1.52
C ARG A 907 -17.82 -12.23 1.76
N ASN A 908 -18.39 -11.37 0.90
CA ASN A 908 -18.03 -9.94 0.85
C ASN A 908 -19.02 -8.96 1.49
N GLN A 909 -20.13 -9.42 2.09
CA GLN A 909 -21.09 -8.52 2.72
C GLN A 909 -20.43 -7.73 3.86
N VAL A 910 -20.60 -6.40 3.82
CA VAL A 910 -20.12 -5.43 4.81
C VAL A 910 -21.12 -4.28 5.05
N PHE A 911 -22.23 -4.23 4.31
CA PHE A 911 -23.32 -3.27 4.48
C PHE A 911 -24.66 -4.02 4.59
N SER A 912 -25.74 -3.35 5.04
CA SER A 912 -27.04 -4.00 5.19
C SER A 912 -27.76 -4.12 3.85
N LYS A 913 -28.51 -5.23 3.66
CA LYS A 913 -29.39 -5.41 2.49
C LYS A 913 -30.39 -4.27 2.32
N SER A 914 -30.87 -3.70 3.44
CA SER A 914 -31.77 -2.53 3.48
C SER A 914 -31.22 -1.30 2.78
N ASP A 915 -29.91 -1.13 2.78
CA ASP A 915 -29.26 0.14 2.39
C ASP A 915 -29.06 0.19 0.87
N PHE A 916 -29.23 -0.95 0.18
CA PHE A 916 -28.88 -1.09 -1.23
C PHE A 916 -29.97 -0.57 -2.18
N LEU A 917 -31.26 -0.83 -1.91
CA LEU A 917 -32.34 -0.32 -2.77
C LEU A 917 -32.43 1.23 -2.76
N PRO A 918 -32.28 1.93 -1.61
CA PRO A 918 -32.16 3.40 -1.59
C PRO A 918 -30.97 3.92 -2.41
N LEU A 919 -29.81 3.27 -2.31
CA LEU A 919 -28.62 3.63 -3.10
C LEU A 919 -28.87 3.42 -4.61
N LEU A 920 -29.50 2.32 -5.01
CA LEU A 920 -29.85 2.06 -6.41
C LEU A 920 -30.94 3.02 -6.93
N CYS A 921 -31.86 3.48 -6.09
CA CYS A 921 -32.81 4.56 -6.43
C CYS A 921 -32.09 5.90 -6.70
N GLU A 922 -31.09 6.27 -5.90
CA GLU A 922 -30.28 7.47 -6.15
C GLU A 922 -29.49 7.36 -7.46
N LEU A 923 -28.77 6.25 -7.68
CA LEU A 923 -28.04 6.03 -8.93
C LEU A 923 -28.99 5.99 -10.14
N GLY A 924 -30.17 5.37 -10.00
CA GLY A 924 -31.21 5.38 -11.04
C GLY A 924 -31.74 6.78 -11.32
N THR A 925 -31.81 7.65 -10.30
CA THR A 925 -32.22 9.05 -10.45
C THR A 925 -31.14 9.88 -11.16
N LEU A 926 -29.86 9.69 -10.81
CA LEU A 926 -28.73 10.29 -11.54
C LEU A 926 -28.71 9.85 -13.01
N ARG A 927 -28.94 8.55 -13.27
CA ARG A 927 -29.06 7.98 -14.62
C ARG A 927 -30.17 8.64 -15.43
N LYS A 928 -31.38 8.74 -14.85
CA LYS A 928 -32.54 9.39 -15.47
C LYS A 928 -32.30 10.89 -15.75
N ALA A 929 -31.51 11.56 -14.92
CA ALA A 929 -31.07 12.94 -15.10
C ALA A 929 -29.89 13.10 -16.09
N GLY A 930 -29.39 12.02 -16.69
CA GLY A 930 -28.27 12.02 -17.64
C GLY A 930 -26.89 12.31 -17.01
N ARG A 931 -26.80 12.36 -15.67
CA ARG A 931 -25.59 12.73 -14.92
C ARG A 931 -24.67 11.52 -14.69
N PRO A 932 -23.37 11.73 -14.44
CA PRO A 932 -22.47 10.67 -14.00
C PRO A 932 -22.94 10.01 -12.70
N LEU A 933 -22.77 8.69 -12.57
CA LEU A 933 -23.25 7.91 -11.42
C LEU A 933 -22.29 8.01 -10.23
N VAL A 934 -22.26 9.19 -9.61
CA VAL A 934 -21.45 9.52 -8.44
C VAL A 934 -22.35 9.92 -7.28
N SER A 935 -22.25 9.22 -6.15
CA SER A 935 -23.04 9.49 -4.95
C SER A 935 -22.26 9.23 -3.66
N ARG A 936 -22.61 9.93 -2.58
CA ARG A 936 -21.87 9.93 -1.31
C ARG A 936 -22.75 9.43 -0.16
N HIS A 937 -22.32 8.36 0.50
CA HIS A 937 -23.10 7.59 1.47
C HIS A 937 -22.37 7.46 2.80
N GLN A 938 -23.06 7.64 3.92
CA GLN A 938 -22.56 7.27 5.25
C GLN A 938 -23.12 5.90 5.62
N LEU A 939 -22.33 4.83 5.41
CA LEU A 939 -22.78 3.44 5.55
C LEU A 939 -22.27 2.80 6.86
N PRO A 940 -23.16 2.22 7.70
CA PRO A 940 -22.75 1.41 8.84
C PRO A 940 -22.04 0.13 8.38
N VAL A 941 -20.78 -0.04 8.74
CA VAL A 941 -19.97 -1.21 8.42
C VAL A 941 -20.38 -2.38 9.33
N GLN A 942 -20.82 -3.48 8.72
CA GLN A 942 -21.16 -4.73 9.37
C GLN A 942 -19.90 -5.59 9.64
N PRO A 943 -19.91 -6.44 10.68
CA PRO A 943 -18.81 -7.36 10.96
C PRO A 943 -18.72 -8.44 9.87
N ASN A 944 -17.49 -8.73 9.43
CA ASN A 944 -17.21 -9.79 8.47
C ASN A 944 -15.98 -10.59 8.93
N ALA A 945 -16.22 -11.78 9.51
CA ALA A 945 -15.18 -12.63 10.08
C ALA A 945 -14.28 -13.30 9.03
N TRP A 946 -14.72 -13.42 7.78
CA TRP A 946 -13.90 -13.94 6.68
C TRP A 946 -12.76 -12.96 6.35
N TRP A 947 -13.09 -11.67 6.27
CA TRP A 947 -12.15 -10.58 6.03
C TRP A 947 -11.55 -9.98 7.31
N GLY A 948 -11.95 -10.42 8.50
CA GLY A 948 -11.49 -9.86 9.78
C GLY A 948 -11.97 -8.43 10.07
N ILE A 949 -13.00 -7.95 9.36
CA ILE A 949 -13.57 -6.61 9.55
C ILE A 949 -14.47 -6.63 10.79
N SER A 950 -14.22 -5.75 11.77
CA SER A 950 -14.94 -5.77 13.05
C SER A 950 -16.39 -5.30 12.99
N GLY A 951 -16.75 -4.53 11.95
CA GLY A 951 -17.97 -3.73 11.93
C GLY A 951 -18.06 -2.73 13.10
N GLY A 952 -19.24 -2.13 13.27
CA GLY A 952 -19.58 -1.26 14.40
C GLY A 952 -19.14 0.20 14.27
N TRP A 953 -18.86 0.67 13.06
CA TRP A 953 -18.47 2.05 12.73
C TRP A 953 -19.04 2.45 11.37
N THR A 954 -19.11 3.75 11.07
CA THR A 954 -19.66 4.27 9.81
C THR A 954 -18.53 4.71 8.88
N VAL A 955 -18.60 4.33 7.61
CA VAL A 955 -17.69 4.81 6.55
C VAL A 955 -18.37 5.88 5.70
N ASP A 956 -17.65 6.94 5.36
CA ASP A 956 -18.03 7.97 4.39
C ASP A 956 -17.54 7.54 3.01
N LEU A 957 -18.45 6.93 2.24
CA LEU A 957 -18.18 6.25 0.98
C LEU A 957 -18.71 7.07 -0.21
N LEU A 958 -17.80 7.63 -0.99
CA LEU A 958 -18.08 8.21 -2.31
C LEU A 958 -18.02 7.11 -3.38
N LEU A 959 -19.19 6.62 -3.78
CA LEU A 959 -19.32 5.67 -4.87
C LEU A 959 -19.19 6.39 -6.23
N VAL A 960 -18.41 5.79 -7.13
CA VAL A 960 -18.26 6.20 -8.52
C VAL A 960 -18.49 4.97 -9.39
N LEU A 961 -19.70 4.83 -9.94
CA LEU A 961 -20.03 3.72 -10.83
C LEU A 961 -19.81 4.15 -12.29
N LEU A 962 -19.03 3.39 -13.05
CA LEU A 962 -18.85 3.65 -14.48
C LEU A 962 -20.14 3.35 -15.25
N ASP A 963 -20.71 4.36 -15.90
CA ASP A 963 -21.88 4.24 -16.77
C ASP A 963 -22.00 5.46 -17.73
N ARG A 964 -22.95 5.45 -18.68
CA ARG A 964 -23.18 6.57 -19.61
C ARG A 964 -23.63 7.84 -18.89
N SER A 965 -23.18 8.98 -19.40
CA SER A 965 -23.70 10.30 -19.03
C SER A 965 -24.09 11.07 -20.30
N PRO A 966 -25.38 11.10 -20.66
CA PRO A 966 -25.92 11.98 -21.69
C PRO A 966 -25.49 13.45 -21.58
N ALA A 967 -25.23 13.96 -20.36
CA ALA A 967 -24.68 15.30 -20.15
C ALA A 967 -23.25 15.45 -20.72
N PHE A 968 -22.34 14.53 -20.39
CA PHE A 968 -21.00 14.48 -21.00
C PHE A 968 -21.08 14.29 -22.52
N GLU A 969 -21.94 13.38 -22.98
CA GLU A 969 -22.07 13.03 -24.38
C GLU A 969 -22.58 14.22 -25.21
N ALA A 970 -23.50 15.03 -24.68
CA ALA A 970 -24.00 16.25 -25.32
C ALA A 970 -22.94 17.37 -25.46
N GLU A 971 -21.87 17.36 -24.65
CA GLU A 971 -20.74 18.29 -24.81
C GLU A 971 -19.75 17.87 -25.92
N LEU A 972 -19.77 16.61 -26.38
CA LEU A 972 -18.85 16.12 -27.41
C LEU A 972 -19.16 16.76 -28.78
N PRO A 973 -18.18 16.92 -29.69
CA PRO A 973 -18.43 17.27 -31.08
C PRO A 973 -19.41 16.30 -31.76
N ALA A 974 -20.29 16.80 -32.61
CA ALA A 974 -21.38 16.03 -33.22
C ALA A 974 -20.92 14.77 -33.99
N GLU A 975 -19.73 14.78 -34.60
CA GLU A 975 -19.13 13.59 -35.23
C GLU A 975 -18.80 12.48 -34.22
N THR A 976 -18.42 12.84 -32.99
CA THR A 976 -18.15 11.92 -31.90
C THR A 976 -19.44 11.44 -31.25
N GLN A 977 -20.43 12.32 -31.07
CA GLN A 977 -21.79 11.92 -30.66
C GLN A 977 -22.34 10.83 -31.60
N ALA A 978 -22.30 11.07 -32.90
CA ALA A 978 -22.78 10.13 -33.92
C ALA A 978 -21.99 8.81 -34.00
N GLU A 979 -20.75 8.72 -33.51
CA GLU A 979 -20.03 7.45 -33.35
C GLU A 979 -20.34 6.74 -32.03
N VAL A 980 -20.73 7.46 -30.97
CA VAL A 980 -21.17 6.89 -29.68
C VAL A 980 -22.61 6.37 -29.77
N GLU A 981 -23.50 7.07 -30.47
CA GLU A 981 -24.90 6.67 -30.68
C GLU A 981 -25.06 5.31 -31.38
N LYS A 982 -24.03 4.86 -32.13
CA LYS A 982 -23.99 3.53 -32.76
C LYS A 982 -23.94 2.38 -31.73
N GLY A 983 -23.68 2.66 -30.46
CA GLY A 983 -23.93 1.75 -29.33
C GLY A 983 -23.07 0.50 -29.33
N THR A 984 -23.55 -0.59 -29.92
CA THR A 984 -22.85 -1.89 -30.01
C THR A 984 -22.09 -2.09 -31.32
N VAL A 985 -22.24 -1.18 -32.29
CA VAL A 985 -21.49 -1.13 -33.55
C VAL A 985 -20.75 0.21 -33.66
N GLY A 986 -19.90 0.37 -34.69
CA GLY A 986 -19.12 1.60 -34.88
C GLY A 986 -17.85 1.68 -34.02
N ARG A 987 -17.24 2.86 -33.97
CA ARG A 987 -15.88 3.06 -33.41
C ARG A 987 -15.83 2.88 -31.88
N PHE A 988 -16.86 3.34 -31.18
CA PHE A 988 -16.98 3.28 -29.73
C PHE A 988 -17.91 2.16 -29.26
N ALA A 989 -17.96 1.04 -30.00
CA ALA A 989 -18.80 -0.09 -29.66
C ALA A 989 -18.65 -0.53 -28.19
N HIS A 990 -19.77 -0.62 -27.48
CA HIS A 990 -19.90 -0.89 -26.03
C HIS A 990 -19.47 0.25 -25.08
N PHE A 991 -19.31 1.50 -25.54
CA PHE A 991 -18.97 2.62 -24.66
C PHE A 991 -20.04 2.88 -23.59
N PRO A 992 -19.65 3.19 -22.32
CA PRO A 992 -18.29 3.15 -21.76
C PRO A 992 -17.89 1.78 -21.20
N HIS A 993 -18.81 0.82 -21.20
CA HIS A 993 -18.68 -0.57 -20.74
C HIS A 993 -17.84 -1.46 -21.68
N PHE A 994 -16.72 -0.94 -22.17
CA PHE A 994 -15.81 -1.67 -23.06
C PHE A 994 -15.38 -3.00 -22.46
N LYS A 995 -15.37 -4.09 -23.24
CA LYS A 995 -15.15 -5.45 -22.72
C LYS A 995 -13.79 -5.58 -22.05
N THR A 996 -13.74 -6.30 -20.92
CA THR A 996 -12.48 -6.61 -20.23
C THR A 996 -11.51 -7.43 -21.10
N VAL A 997 -12.06 -8.26 -21.99
CA VAL A 997 -11.33 -9.15 -22.91
C VAL A 997 -11.96 -9.08 -24.30
N LEU A 998 -11.14 -9.08 -25.37
CA LEU A 998 -11.57 -9.02 -26.77
C LEU A 998 -12.54 -7.87 -27.10
N GLN A 999 -12.25 -6.68 -26.56
CA GLN A 999 -12.84 -5.41 -27.03
C GLN A 999 -12.31 -5.03 -28.43
N THR A 1000 -11.06 -5.39 -28.72
CA THR A 1000 -10.41 -5.23 -30.03
C THR A 1000 -9.87 -6.60 -30.50
N ALA A 1001 -9.04 -6.63 -31.55
CA ALA A 1001 -8.34 -7.83 -31.98
C ALA A 1001 -7.17 -8.25 -31.05
N ASP A 1002 -6.77 -7.40 -30.10
CA ASP A 1002 -5.88 -7.78 -29.00
C ASP A 1002 -6.70 -8.31 -27.81
N LEU A 1003 -6.10 -9.19 -27.01
CA LEU A 1003 -6.76 -9.84 -25.89
C LEU A 1003 -7.29 -8.82 -24.87
N THR A 1004 -6.55 -7.72 -24.63
CA THR A 1004 -6.92 -6.72 -23.62
C THR A 1004 -6.84 -5.27 -24.09
N ALA A 1005 -6.13 -4.93 -25.18
CA ALA A 1005 -5.96 -3.52 -25.56
C ALA A 1005 -7.29 -2.86 -26.02
N LEU A 1006 -7.50 -1.61 -25.59
CA LEU A 1006 -8.43 -0.67 -26.23
C LEU A 1006 -7.77 -0.01 -27.45
N HIS A 1007 -8.60 0.58 -28.32
CA HIS A 1007 -8.10 1.60 -29.24
C HIS A 1007 -7.76 2.90 -28.50
N VAL A 1008 -6.87 3.72 -29.08
CA VAL A 1008 -6.41 4.99 -28.50
C VAL A 1008 -7.58 5.95 -28.23
N ASP A 1009 -8.51 6.04 -29.19
CA ASP A 1009 -9.73 6.84 -29.10
C ASP A 1009 -10.70 6.34 -28.01
N GLN A 1010 -10.90 5.03 -27.89
CA GLN A 1010 -11.65 4.41 -26.80
C GLN A 1010 -11.03 4.73 -25.43
N ALA A 1011 -9.70 4.61 -25.30
CA ALA A 1011 -8.99 4.95 -24.06
C ALA A 1011 -9.10 6.44 -23.70
N ASN A 1012 -8.92 7.34 -24.68
CA ASN A 1012 -9.05 8.79 -24.48
C ASN A 1012 -10.48 9.21 -24.12
N LEU A 1013 -11.50 8.68 -24.80
CA LEU A 1013 -12.90 9.02 -24.55
C LEU A 1013 -13.36 8.53 -23.16
N LEU A 1014 -12.95 7.33 -22.74
CA LEU A 1014 -13.26 6.80 -21.42
C LEU A 1014 -12.51 7.54 -20.30
N ALA A 1015 -11.26 7.94 -20.52
CA ALA A 1015 -10.54 8.80 -19.59
C ALA A 1015 -11.24 10.18 -19.45
N ALA A 1016 -11.73 10.74 -20.55
CA ALA A 1016 -12.46 12.02 -20.52
C ALA A 1016 -13.81 11.93 -19.79
N LEU A 1017 -14.60 10.87 -20.00
CA LEU A 1017 -15.84 10.63 -19.26
C LEU A 1017 -15.59 10.54 -17.75
N MET A 1018 -14.54 9.82 -17.34
CA MET A 1018 -14.23 9.62 -15.93
C MET A 1018 -13.57 10.83 -15.28
N GLU A 1019 -12.85 11.64 -16.05
CA GLU A 1019 -12.42 12.97 -15.63
C GLU A 1019 -13.64 13.89 -15.41
N TYR A 1020 -14.57 13.97 -16.37
CA TYR A 1020 -15.82 14.73 -16.27
C TYR A 1020 -16.66 14.29 -15.06
N ALA A 1021 -16.80 12.98 -14.82
CA ALA A 1021 -17.51 12.44 -13.67
C ALA A 1021 -16.97 12.93 -12.31
N VAL A 1022 -15.64 13.11 -12.21
CA VAL A 1022 -15.00 13.68 -11.01
C VAL A 1022 -15.15 15.20 -10.96
N MET A 1023 -15.02 15.89 -12.10
CA MET A 1023 -15.15 17.36 -12.16
C MET A 1023 -16.56 17.86 -11.83
N GLU A 1024 -17.60 17.23 -12.38
CA GLU A 1024 -19.01 17.60 -12.13
C GLU A 1024 -19.50 17.26 -10.71
N ASN A 1025 -18.72 16.46 -9.98
CA ASN A 1025 -19.00 16.10 -8.60
C ASN A 1025 -17.84 16.54 -7.68
N ALA A 1026 -17.06 17.54 -8.10
CA ALA A 1026 -15.82 17.94 -7.44
C ALA A 1026 -15.99 18.31 -5.97
N GLN A 1027 -17.18 18.75 -5.53
CA GLN A 1027 -17.46 18.99 -4.11
C GLN A 1027 -17.36 17.70 -3.29
N HIS A 1028 -17.94 16.58 -3.76
CA HIS A 1028 -17.87 15.31 -3.04
C HIS A 1028 -16.43 14.79 -2.94
N PHE A 1029 -15.62 14.96 -3.99
CA PHE A 1029 -14.18 14.63 -3.92
C PHE A 1029 -13.40 15.57 -3.00
N GLN A 1030 -13.78 16.86 -2.92
CA GLN A 1030 -13.22 17.80 -1.94
C GLN A 1030 -13.61 17.44 -0.50
N ASP A 1031 -14.84 16.95 -0.27
CA ASP A 1031 -15.29 16.50 1.04
C ASP A 1031 -14.52 15.25 1.51
N ILE A 1032 -14.09 14.39 0.58
CA ILE A 1032 -13.35 13.15 0.85
C ILE A 1032 -11.84 13.41 1.01
N PHE A 1033 -11.24 14.23 0.13
CA PHE A 1033 -9.78 14.41 0.02
C PHE A 1033 -9.28 15.81 0.46
N ARG A 1034 -10.04 16.51 1.31
CA ARG A 1034 -9.59 17.63 2.15
C ARG A 1034 -9.95 17.37 3.63
#